data_AF-A0A7U6RBW1-F1
#
_entry.id   AF-A0A7U6RBW1-F1
#
_cell.length_a   1.000
_cell.length_b   1.000
_cell.length_c   1.000
_cell.angle_alpha   90.00
_cell.angle_beta   90.00
_cell.angle_gamma   90.00
#
_symmetry.space_group_name_H-M   'P 1'
#
loop_
_entity.id
_entity.type
_entity.pdbx_description
1 polymer ?
#
loop_
_entity_poly.entity_id
_entity_poly.type
_entity_poly.pdbx_seq_one_letter_code
_entity_poly.pdbx_strand_id
1 'polypeptide(L)'
;MVNAAKTKPAPIINRLVVVGLGLIGGSFAKGLRESGLCREVVGVDLDAPSRKQAVALGVVDRCEEDLAAACVGADVIQLAVPILAMEKVLARLARLDLGDAIITDVGSAKGNVVREARVVFGQRLPRFVPGHPIAGSEQSGVEASNAALFRRHKVILTPLAETDPAALALVDRLWRALDADVEHMSVERHDEVLAATSHLPHLLAFGLVDSLAKRNENLEIFRYAAGGFRDFTRIAGSDPTMWHDIFLANRDAVLRTLDTYRSDLDALRDAIAEGDGHQLLGVFTRARVAREHFSKILARRAYVDAMNANDLIFLAQPGGRLNGRIRVPGDKSISHRSIMLGSLAEGTTEVEGFLEGEDALATLQAFRDMGVVIEGPNHGRVTIHGVGLHGLKPPPGPLYVGNSGTSMRLLSGLLAGQPFDVTMTGDASLSKRPMNRVANPLREMGAVVETGPEGRPPLTIRGGSKLKALTYTLPMASAQVKSCLLLAGLYAEGKTTVTEPAPTRDHTERMLRGFGYAVESNGPVASLQSGGKLTATRIEVPADISSAAFFLVAASIAEGSELVLEHVGINPTRTGVIDILRLMGGDITLENQREVGGEPVADLRVRGAKLKGIDIPEELVPLAIDEFPVLFVAAACAEGRTVLRGAEELRVKESDRIQVMADGLITLGIQCEPTPDGIIIDGGQLGGGEVHGHGDHRIAMAFSVASLRASAPIRIHDCANVATSFPNFLALCAEVGIRVAEEGKS
;
A
#
# COMPACT_ATOMS: atom_id res chain seq x y z
N MET A 1 -9.85 -30.40 -24.66
CA MET A 1 -8.61 -30.84 -25.34
C MET A 1 -8.60 -30.30 -26.76
N VAL A 2 -7.85 -29.23 -27.01
CA VAL A 2 -7.37 -28.85 -28.35
C VAL A 2 -5.91 -28.47 -28.12
N ASN A 3 -5.00 -29.30 -28.62
CA ASN A 3 -3.57 -29.17 -28.43
C ASN A 3 -3.06 -28.12 -29.42
N ALA A 4 -3.03 -26.85 -29.00
CA ALA A 4 -2.38 -25.80 -29.77
C ALA A 4 -0.87 -26.07 -29.75
N ALA A 5 -0.34 -26.61 -30.84
CA ALA A 5 1.10 -26.72 -31.05
C ALA A 5 1.70 -25.31 -31.02
N LYS A 6 2.31 -24.93 -29.89
CA LYS A 6 3.08 -23.70 -29.77
C LYS A 6 4.20 -23.77 -30.82
N THR A 7 4.12 -22.94 -31.86
CA THR A 7 5.21 -22.68 -32.80
C THR A 7 6.45 -22.30 -31.99
N LYS A 8 7.51 -23.11 -32.05
CA LYS A 8 8.77 -22.80 -31.36
C LYS A 8 9.29 -21.43 -31.84
N PRO A 9 9.62 -20.50 -30.94
CA PRO A 9 10.15 -19.20 -31.34
C PRO A 9 11.44 -19.37 -32.13
N ALA A 10 11.68 -18.47 -33.11
CA ALA A 10 12.95 -18.44 -33.83
C ALA A 10 14.10 -18.12 -32.86
N PRO A 11 15.28 -18.75 -33.01
CA PRO A 11 16.42 -18.49 -32.15
C PRO A 11 16.84 -17.02 -32.26
N ILE A 12 17.08 -16.38 -31.11
CA ILE A 12 17.50 -14.98 -31.00
C ILE A 12 19.00 -14.84 -30.79
N ILE A 13 19.67 -15.92 -30.36
CA ILE A 13 21.12 -16.06 -30.34
C ILE A 13 21.54 -17.37 -31.00
N ASN A 14 22.69 -17.37 -31.67
CA ASN A 14 23.27 -18.56 -32.26
C ASN A 14 23.93 -19.41 -31.18
N ARG A 15 24.81 -18.85 -30.36
CA ARG A 15 25.59 -19.61 -29.38
C ARG A 15 25.58 -18.98 -27.99
N LEU A 16 25.08 -19.75 -27.03
CA LEU A 16 25.23 -19.48 -25.60
C LEU A 16 26.36 -20.33 -25.03
N VAL A 17 27.30 -19.70 -24.32
CA VAL A 17 28.32 -20.38 -23.53
C VAL A 17 27.98 -20.24 -22.05
N VAL A 18 27.94 -21.34 -21.31
CA VAL A 18 27.73 -21.33 -19.86
C VAL A 18 28.95 -21.90 -19.15
N VAL A 19 29.60 -21.06 -18.33
CA VAL A 19 30.80 -21.43 -17.58
C VAL A 19 30.41 -21.72 -16.13
N GLY A 20 30.46 -23.00 -15.75
CA GLY A 20 29.93 -23.54 -14.49
C GLY A 20 28.55 -24.16 -14.70
N LEU A 21 28.45 -25.49 -14.59
CA LEU A 21 27.25 -26.27 -14.89
C LEU A 21 26.56 -26.81 -13.63
N GLY A 22 26.84 -26.22 -12.47
CA GLY A 22 26.08 -26.47 -11.23
C GLY A 22 24.62 -26.01 -11.34
N LEU A 23 23.87 -26.04 -10.22
CA LEU A 23 22.43 -25.76 -10.17
C LEU A 23 22.01 -24.55 -11.02
N ILE A 24 22.61 -23.38 -10.80
CA ILE A 24 22.18 -22.12 -11.45
C ILE A 24 22.54 -22.13 -12.94
N GLY A 25 23.82 -22.33 -13.28
CA GLY A 25 24.28 -22.31 -14.66
C GLY A 25 23.64 -23.41 -15.51
N GLY A 26 23.55 -24.63 -14.97
CA GLY A 26 22.88 -25.75 -15.61
C GLY A 26 21.38 -25.52 -15.80
N SER A 27 20.68 -24.96 -14.80
CA SER A 27 19.26 -24.60 -14.97
C SER A 27 19.03 -23.54 -16.04
N PHE A 28 19.92 -22.55 -16.14
CA PHE A 28 19.86 -21.50 -17.16
C PHE A 28 20.10 -22.07 -18.56
N ALA A 29 21.16 -22.88 -18.71
CA ALA A 29 21.49 -23.59 -19.94
C ALA A 29 20.32 -24.45 -20.42
N LYS A 30 19.79 -25.30 -19.53
CA LYS A 30 18.71 -26.23 -19.83
C LYS A 30 17.43 -25.50 -20.21
N GLY A 31 17.04 -24.47 -19.45
CA GLY A 31 15.85 -23.68 -19.72
C GLY A 31 15.90 -22.98 -21.08
N LEU A 32 17.03 -22.36 -21.42
CA LEU A 32 17.19 -21.66 -22.70
C LEU A 32 17.25 -22.62 -23.88
N ARG A 33 17.91 -23.77 -23.72
CA ARG A 33 17.91 -24.85 -24.71
C ARG A 33 16.48 -25.35 -24.99
N GLU A 34 15.71 -25.65 -23.95
CA GLU A 34 14.31 -26.11 -24.08
C GLU A 34 13.39 -25.03 -24.68
N SER A 35 13.66 -23.75 -24.44
CA SER A 35 12.89 -22.63 -25.01
C SER A 35 13.04 -22.47 -26.53
N GLY A 36 14.14 -22.98 -27.11
CA GLY A 36 14.49 -22.81 -28.52
C GLY A 36 15.05 -21.43 -28.88
N LEU A 37 15.32 -20.56 -27.90
CA LEU A 37 15.88 -19.22 -28.13
C LEU A 37 17.36 -19.21 -28.51
N CYS A 38 18.08 -20.30 -28.22
CA CYS A 38 19.47 -20.50 -28.60
C CYS A 38 19.55 -21.58 -29.68
N ARG A 39 20.36 -21.38 -30.72
CA ARG A 39 20.62 -22.43 -31.71
C ARG A 39 21.52 -23.54 -31.15
N GLU A 40 22.47 -23.16 -30.30
CA GLU A 40 23.42 -24.06 -29.64
C GLU A 40 23.75 -23.54 -28.24
N VAL A 41 23.79 -24.45 -27.26
CA VAL A 41 24.27 -24.18 -25.90
C VAL A 41 25.52 -25.03 -25.63
N VAL A 42 26.63 -24.36 -25.33
CA VAL A 42 27.94 -24.96 -25.03
C VAL A 42 28.25 -24.79 -23.55
N GLY A 43 28.47 -25.90 -22.84
CA GLY A 43 28.84 -25.88 -21.42
C GLY A 43 30.34 -25.98 -21.19
N VAL A 44 30.85 -25.27 -20.19
CA VAL A 44 32.23 -25.39 -19.71
C VAL A 44 32.19 -25.66 -18.20
N ASP A 45 32.84 -26.74 -17.77
CA ASP A 45 32.99 -27.05 -16.34
C ASP A 45 34.37 -27.68 -16.10
N LEU A 46 34.97 -27.43 -14.94
CA LEU A 46 36.26 -28.03 -14.57
C LEU A 46 36.09 -29.53 -14.30
N ASP A 47 34.93 -29.95 -13.80
CA ASP A 47 34.65 -31.33 -13.45
C ASP A 47 34.26 -32.17 -14.68
N ALA A 48 35.12 -33.14 -15.05
CA ALA A 48 34.92 -33.98 -16.23
C ALA A 48 33.66 -34.87 -16.17
N PRO A 49 33.32 -35.48 -15.01
CA PRO A 49 32.01 -36.12 -14.80
C PRO A 49 30.83 -35.17 -15.08
N SER A 50 30.84 -33.96 -14.52
CA SER A 50 29.78 -32.96 -14.72
C SER A 50 29.60 -32.59 -16.20
N ARG A 51 30.69 -32.46 -16.97
CA ARG A 51 30.62 -32.23 -18.43
C ARG A 51 29.89 -33.36 -19.16
N LYS A 52 30.28 -34.62 -18.90
CA LYS A 52 29.65 -35.79 -19.53
C LYS A 52 28.16 -35.88 -19.18
N GLN A 53 27.86 -35.61 -17.93
CA GLN A 53 26.50 -35.68 -17.40
C GLN A 53 25.61 -34.55 -17.92
N ALA A 54 26.14 -33.34 -18.08
CA ALA A 54 25.41 -32.21 -18.65
C ALA A 54 24.87 -32.53 -20.05
N VAL A 55 25.71 -33.16 -20.90
CA VAL A 55 25.29 -33.58 -22.25
C VAL A 55 24.27 -34.72 -22.18
N ALA A 56 24.53 -35.74 -21.34
CA ALA A 56 23.64 -36.89 -21.20
C ALA A 56 22.24 -36.50 -20.68
N LEU A 57 22.16 -35.53 -19.77
CA LEU A 57 20.90 -35.00 -19.22
C LEU A 57 20.24 -33.93 -20.13
N GLY A 58 20.86 -33.58 -21.25
CA GLY A 58 20.37 -32.54 -22.14
C GLY A 58 20.37 -31.14 -21.52
N VAL A 59 21.26 -30.88 -20.57
CA VAL A 59 21.47 -29.54 -19.99
C VAL A 59 22.11 -28.60 -21.03
N VAL A 60 23.03 -29.13 -21.84
CA VAL A 60 23.71 -28.43 -22.94
C VAL A 60 23.75 -29.33 -24.18
N ASP A 61 24.00 -28.76 -25.35
CA ASP A 61 24.14 -29.54 -26.59
C ASP A 61 25.50 -30.25 -26.67
N ARG A 62 26.54 -29.59 -26.15
CA ARG A 62 27.88 -30.16 -25.98
C ARG A 62 28.66 -29.44 -24.87
N CYS A 63 29.73 -30.07 -24.40
CA CYS A 63 30.67 -29.46 -23.47
C CYS A 63 32.05 -29.30 -24.09
N GLU A 64 32.77 -28.29 -23.63
CA GLU A 64 34.19 -28.08 -23.92
C GLU A 64 34.99 -28.06 -22.61
N GLU A 65 36.22 -28.57 -22.67
CA GLU A 65 37.17 -28.48 -21.56
C GLU A 65 37.94 -27.16 -21.59
N ASP A 66 38.31 -26.70 -22.80
CA ASP A 66 38.99 -25.44 -22.97
C ASP A 66 38.00 -24.28 -23.17
N LEU A 67 38.18 -23.24 -22.37
CA LEU A 67 37.37 -22.04 -22.41
C LEU A 67 37.55 -21.29 -23.73
N ALA A 68 38.76 -21.29 -24.31
CA ALA A 68 39.00 -20.60 -25.59
C ALA A 68 38.22 -21.27 -26.72
N ALA A 69 38.26 -22.60 -26.81
CA ALA A 69 37.47 -23.36 -27.77
C ALA A 69 35.96 -23.13 -27.62
N ALA A 70 35.45 -23.06 -26.38
CA ALA A 70 34.04 -22.81 -26.10
C ALA A 70 33.56 -21.43 -26.56
N CYS A 71 34.39 -20.40 -26.38
CA CYS A 71 34.03 -19.00 -26.60
C CYS A 71 34.10 -18.55 -28.07
N VAL A 72 34.69 -19.34 -28.98
CA VAL A 72 34.74 -19.00 -30.41
C VAL A 72 33.32 -18.78 -30.92
N GLY A 73 33.01 -17.60 -31.47
CA GLY A 73 31.69 -17.29 -32.04
C GLY A 73 30.53 -17.33 -31.03
N ALA A 74 30.80 -17.11 -29.74
CA ALA A 74 29.76 -16.95 -28.73
C ALA A 74 29.03 -15.60 -28.90
N ASP A 75 27.70 -15.61 -28.79
CA ASP A 75 26.91 -14.37 -28.72
C ASP A 75 26.77 -13.91 -27.26
N VAL A 76 26.61 -14.87 -26.34
CA VAL A 76 26.46 -14.62 -24.89
C VAL A 76 27.31 -15.64 -24.11
N ILE A 77 28.04 -15.15 -23.11
CA ILE A 77 28.84 -15.94 -22.17
C ILE A 77 28.29 -15.69 -20.76
N GLN A 78 27.68 -16.70 -20.16
CA GLN A 78 27.13 -16.67 -18.81
C GLN A 78 28.12 -17.30 -17.82
N LEU A 79 28.55 -16.52 -16.83
CA LEU A 79 29.45 -16.97 -15.77
C LEU A 79 28.64 -17.42 -14.55
N ALA A 80 28.75 -18.71 -14.22
CA ALA A 80 28.07 -19.38 -13.12
C ALA A 80 29.04 -20.19 -12.26
N VAL A 81 30.18 -19.56 -11.92
CA VAL A 81 31.21 -20.09 -11.03
C VAL A 81 31.12 -19.47 -9.64
N PRO A 82 31.74 -20.08 -8.61
CA PRO A 82 31.85 -19.45 -7.28
C PRO A 82 32.42 -18.03 -7.37
N ILE A 83 31.93 -17.13 -6.50
CA ILE A 83 32.19 -15.69 -6.61
C ILE A 83 33.69 -15.37 -6.56
N LEU A 84 34.48 -16.05 -5.71
CA LEU A 84 35.94 -15.86 -5.66
C LEU A 84 36.71 -16.53 -6.80
N ALA A 85 36.05 -17.38 -7.61
CA ALA A 85 36.63 -17.92 -8.84
C ALA A 85 36.41 -17.02 -10.06
N MET A 86 35.53 -16.01 -9.94
CA MET A 86 35.13 -15.13 -11.04
C MET A 86 36.32 -14.37 -11.63
N GLU A 87 37.22 -13.85 -10.79
CA GLU A 87 38.45 -13.16 -11.19
C GLU A 87 39.28 -14.00 -12.18
N LYS A 88 39.52 -15.27 -11.85
CA LYS A 88 40.33 -16.18 -12.68
C LYS A 88 39.67 -16.45 -14.03
N VAL A 89 38.35 -16.60 -14.07
CA VAL A 89 37.60 -16.83 -15.31
C VAL A 89 37.60 -15.57 -16.18
N LEU A 90 37.32 -14.41 -15.59
CA LEU A 90 37.36 -13.12 -16.29
C LEU A 90 38.76 -12.83 -16.85
N ALA A 91 39.83 -13.10 -16.08
CA ALA A 91 41.21 -12.93 -16.53
C ALA A 91 41.59 -13.86 -17.70
N ARG A 92 41.00 -15.07 -17.76
CA ARG A 92 41.17 -15.96 -18.93
C ARG A 92 40.42 -15.41 -20.15
N LEU A 93 39.17 -14.98 -19.97
CA LEU A 93 38.35 -14.40 -21.05
C LEU A 93 38.99 -13.14 -21.64
N ALA A 94 39.60 -12.28 -20.81
CA ALA A 94 40.28 -11.06 -21.26
C ALA A 94 41.48 -11.31 -22.19
N ARG A 95 41.99 -12.54 -22.26
CA ARG A 95 43.09 -12.93 -23.16
C ARG A 95 42.61 -13.50 -24.50
N LEU A 96 41.29 -13.63 -24.68
CA LEU A 96 40.67 -14.20 -25.87
C LEU A 96 40.11 -13.11 -26.76
N ASP A 97 40.02 -13.39 -28.06
CA ASP A 97 39.20 -12.59 -28.96
C ASP A 97 37.74 -13.05 -28.84
N LEU A 98 36.95 -12.25 -28.12
CA LEU A 98 35.54 -12.53 -27.86
C LEU A 98 34.61 -11.88 -28.90
N GLY A 99 35.15 -11.12 -29.86
CA GLY A 99 34.35 -10.33 -30.80
C GLY A 99 33.31 -9.47 -30.09
N ASP A 100 32.04 -9.58 -30.52
CA ASP A 100 30.91 -8.85 -29.95
C ASP A 100 30.19 -9.61 -28.83
N ALA A 101 30.77 -10.68 -28.26
CA ALA A 101 30.10 -11.49 -27.24
C ALA A 101 29.69 -10.65 -26.02
N ILE A 102 28.46 -10.87 -25.52
CA ILE A 102 27.98 -10.27 -24.28
C ILE A 102 28.38 -11.16 -23.12
N ILE A 103 29.03 -10.59 -22.10
CA ILE A 103 29.37 -11.30 -20.88
C ILE A 103 28.34 -10.95 -19.81
N THR A 104 27.81 -11.95 -19.14
CA THR A 104 26.91 -11.80 -17.98
C THR A 104 27.29 -12.81 -16.91
N ASP A 105 26.80 -12.62 -15.69
CA ASP A 105 27.14 -13.47 -14.56
C ASP A 105 25.89 -13.74 -13.69
N VAL A 106 26.03 -14.64 -12.70
CA VAL A 106 24.98 -14.97 -11.71
C VAL A 106 25.45 -14.79 -10.27
N GLY A 107 26.62 -14.18 -10.05
CA GLY A 107 27.23 -14.01 -8.74
C GLY A 107 26.40 -13.18 -7.78
N SER A 108 26.49 -13.47 -6.49
CA SER A 108 25.65 -12.86 -5.44
C SER A 108 26.22 -11.56 -4.85
N ALA A 109 27.40 -11.11 -5.30
CA ALA A 109 28.03 -9.86 -4.86
C ALA A 109 28.52 -9.05 -6.09
N LYS A 110 27.75 -8.05 -6.52
CA LYS A 110 27.97 -7.33 -7.78
C LYS A 110 29.17 -6.41 -7.72
N GLY A 111 29.43 -5.77 -6.59
CA GLY A 111 30.59 -4.90 -6.41
C GLY A 111 31.90 -5.65 -6.60
N ASN A 112 31.98 -6.91 -6.13
CA ASN A 112 33.15 -7.75 -6.39
C ASN A 112 33.28 -8.10 -7.87
N VAL A 113 32.24 -8.66 -8.50
CA VAL A 113 32.31 -9.06 -9.92
C VAL A 113 32.66 -7.89 -10.85
N VAL A 114 32.01 -6.74 -10.67
CA VAL A 114 32.24 -5.55 -11.51
C VAL A 114 33.65 -5.00 -11.32
N ARG A 115 34.17 -5.00 -10.08
CA ARG A 115 35.55 -4.61 -9.80
C ARG A 115 36.54 -5.54 -10.52
N GLU A 116 36.36 -6.85 -10.42
CA GLU A 116 37.23 -7.81 -11.10
C GLU A 116 37.17 -7.65 -12.63
N ALA A 117 35.97 -7.47 -13.19
CA ALA A 117 35.80 -7.21 -14.61
C ALA A 117 36.52 -5.94 -15.06
N ARG A 118 36.47 -4.87 -14.25
CA ARG A 118 37.18 -3.62 -14.54
C ARG A 118 38.70 -3.76 -14.47
N VAL A 119 39.21 -4.59 -13.56
CA VAL A 119 40.64 -4.87 -13.46
C VAL A 119 41.15 -5.57 -14.72
N VAL A 120 40.39 -6.53 -15.27
CA VAL A 120 40.86 -7.34 -16.40
C VAL A 120 40.53 -6.76 -17.78
N PHE A 121 39.39 -6.09 -17.95
CA PHE A 121 38.91 -5.58 -19.24
C PHE A 121 39.01 -4.03 -19.35
N GLY A 122 39.34 -3.34 -18.26
CA GLY A 122 39.43 -1.87 -18.21
C GLY A 122 38.13 -1.18 -17.78
N GLN A 123 38.11 0.16 -17.85
CA GLN A 123 37.04 0.98 -17.27
C GLN A 123 35.74 1.06 -18.10
N ARG A 124 35.76 0.71 -19.39
CA ARG A 124 34.58 0.74 -20.26
C ARG A 124 34.20 -0.67 -20.68
N LEU A 125 33.06 -1.14 -20.16
CA LEU A 125 32.56 -2.51 -20.35
C LEU A 125 31.17 -2.53 -21.03
N PRO A 126 31.05 -2.05 -22.29
CA PRO A 126 29.75 -1.91 -22.93
C PRO A 126 29.00 -3.24 -23.12
N ARG A 127 29.74 -4.35 -23.25
CA ARG A 127 29.16 -5.70 -23.44
C ARG A 127 29.11 -6.52 -22.16
N PHE A 128 29.26 -5.89 -20.99
CA PHE A 128 29.12 -6.55 -19.70
C PHE A 128 27.78 -6.20 -19.04
N VAL A 129 26.98 -7.22 -18.75
CA VAL A 129 25.65 -7.09 -18.11
C VAL A 129 25.64 -7.96 -16.85
N PRO A 130 26.01 -7.43 -15.68
CA PRO A 130 26.03 -8.21 -14.46
C PRO A 130 24.62 -8.60 -14.01
N GLY A 131 24.45 -9.82 -13.53
CA GLY A 131 23.15 -10.38 -13.16
C GLY A 131 23.19 -11.25 -11.90
N HIS A 132 22.10 -11.31 -11.15
CA HIS A 132 21.98 -12.17 -9.97
C HIS A 132 20.56 -12.77 -9.89
N PRO A 133 20.41 -14.07 -10.17
CA PRO A 133 19.14 -14.76 -9.94
C PRO A 133 18.96 -15.04 -8.44
N ILE A 134 17.83 -14.58 -7.89
CA ILE A 134 17.41 -14.89 -6.52
C ILE A 134 16.62 -16.21 -6.54
N ALA A 135 17.36 -17.29 -6.80
CA ALA A 135 16.83 -18.65 -6.85
C ALA A 135 17.88 -19.62 -6.28
N GLY A 136 17.42 -20.72 -5.69
CA GLY A 136 18.32 -21.71 -5.11
C GLY A 136 17.59 -22.95 -4.64
N SER A 137 18.35 -24.01 -4.40
CA SER A 137 17.88 -25.28 -3.84
C SER A 137 18.95 -25.80 -2.88
N GLU A 138 18.55 -26.64 -1.93
CA GLU A 138 19.45 -27.43 -1.11
C GLU A 138 20.22 -28.51 -1.91
N GLN A 139 19.76 -28.78 -3.14
CA GLN A 139 20.42 -29.67 -4.10
C GLN A 139 21.50 -28.93 -4.90
N SER A 140 22.63 -29.60 -5.14
CA SER A 140 23.79 -29.03 -5.84
C SER A 140 24.21 -29.89 -7.04
N GLY A 141 25.12 -29.37 -7.86
CA GLY A 141 25.65 -30.06 -9.04
C GLY A 141 24.73 -30.01 -10.27
N VAL A 142 25.21 -30.58 -11.37
CA VAL A 142 24.53 -30.55 -12.68
C VAL A 142 23.24 -31.37 -12.69
N GLU A 143 23.16 -32.42 -11.87
CA GLU A 143 21.97 -33.27 -11.70
C GLU A 143 20.76 -32.50 -11.19
N ALA A 144 20.99 -31.47 -10.36
CA ALA A 144 19.96 -30.61 -9.82
C ALA A 144 19.42 -29.57 -10.83
N SER A 145 19.95 -29.55 -12.06
CA SER A 145 19.54 -28.58 -13.10
C SER A 145 18.06 -28.71 -13.48
N ASN A 146 17.32 -27.63 -13.26
CA ASN A 146 15.89 -27.56 -13.49
C ASN A 146 15.54 -26.38 -14.42
N ALA A 147 15.00 -26.69 -15.61
CA ALA A 147 14.57 -25.68 -16.58
C ALA A 147 13.51 -24.71 -16.05
N ALA A 148 12.78 -25.09 -15.00
CA ALA A 148 11.76 -24.28 -14.36
C ALA A 148 12.27 -23.55 -13.10
N LEU A 149 13.56 -23.60 -12.76
CA LEU A 149 14.11 -23.05 -11.52
C LEU A 149 13.76 -21.56 -11.33
N PHE A 150 13.81 -20.79 -12.41
CA PHE A 150 13.65 -19.33 -12.35
C PHE A 150 12.21 -18.86 -12.52
N ARG A 151 11.24 -19.76 -12.73
CA ARG A 151 9.84 -19.36 -12.90
C ARG A 151 9.37 -18.61 -11.66
N ARG A 152 8.86 -17.39 -11.86
CA ARG A 152 8.39 -16.50 -10.79
C ARG A 152 9.44 -16.17 -9.72
N HIS A 153 10.73 -16.39 -10.02
CA HIS A 153 11.84 -15.93 -9.19
C HIS A 153 12.39 -14.63 -9.73
N LYS A 154 12.94 -13.81 -8.84
CA LYS A 154 13.53 -12.52 -9.22
C LYS A 154 14.90 -12.73 -9.83
N VAL A 155 15.19 -11.98 -10.88
CA VAL A 155 16.54 -11.81 -11.41
C VAL A 155 16.87 -10.34 -11.40
N ILE A 156 17.95 -9.98 -10.73
CA ILE A 156 18.40 -8.59 -10.64
C ILE A 156 19.51 -8.38 -11.66
N LEU A 157 19.27 -7.49 -12.63
CA LEU A 157 20.33 -6.98 -13.51
C LEU A 157 20.88 -5.67 -12.94
N THR A 158 22.20 -5.53 -12.94
CA THR A 158 22.85 -4.29 -12.47
C THR A 158 23.62 -3.62 -13.60
N PRO A 159 22.92 -3.00 -14.57
CA PRO A 159 23.58 -2.33 -15.68
C PRO A 159 24.50 -1.21 -15.20
N LEU A 160 25.65 -1.09 -15.86
CA LEU A 160 26.61 -0.02 -15.64
C LEU A 160 26.19 1.20 -16.47
N ALA A 161 26.72 2.39 -16.13
CA ALA A 161 26.44 3.61 -16.90
C ALA A 161 26.86 3.48 -18.38
N GLU A 162 27.88 2.67 -18.62
CA GLU A 162 28.45 2.37 -19.93
C GLU A 162 27.87 1.12 -20.62
N THR A 163 26.95 0.38 -19.98
CA THR A 163 26.37 -0.85 -20.56
C THR A 163 25.56 -0.50 -21.81
N ASP A 164 25.83 -1.21 -22.91
CA ASP A 164 25.10 -1.11 -24.17
C ASP A 164 23.61 -1.47 -23.95
N PRO A 165 22.65 -0.57 -24.26
CA PRO A 165 21.23 -0.86 -24.12
C PRO A 165 20.77 -2.11 -24.90
N ALA A 166 21.38 -2.42 -26.04
CA ALA A 166 21.05 -3.61 -26.82
C ALA A 166 21.51 -4.90 -26.11
N ALA A 167 22.68 -4.86 -25.46
CA ALA A 167 23.19 -5.98 -24.67
C ALA A 167 22.31 -6.23 -23.44
N LEU A 168 21.92 -5.17 -22.73
CA LEU A 168 21.00 -5.25 -21.59
C LEU A 168 19.65 -5.85 -22.00
N ALA A 169 19.06 -5.34 -23.10
CA ALA A 169 17.77 -5.83 -23.59
C ALA A 169 17.81 -7.32 -23.98
N LEU A 170 18.93 -7.80 -24.52
CA LEU A 170 19.09 -9.20 -24.86
C LEU A 170 19.14 -10.09 -23.60
N VAL A 171 19.95 -9.72 -22.61
CA VAL A 171 20.09 -10.48 -21.36
C VAL A 171 18.77 -10.49 -20.57
N ASP A 172 18.09 -9.34 -20.50
CA ASP A 172 16.74 -9.23 -19.91
C ASP A 172 15.76 -10.20 -20.59
N ARG A 173 15.74 -10.22 -21.92
CA ARG A 173 14.89 -11.13 -22.70
C ARG A 173 15.20 -12.60 -22.45
N LEU A 174 16.47 -12.98 -22.30
CA LEU A 174 16.86 -14.35 -21.97
C LEU A 174 16.31 -14.78 -20.61
N TRP A 175 16.40 -13.93 -19.58
CA TRP A 175 15.84 -14.23 -18.27
C TRP A 175 14.31 -14.29 -18.27
N ARG A 176 13.63 -13.33 -18.92
CA ARG A 176 12.17 -13.34 -19.03
C ARG A 176 11.64 -14.55 -19.78
N ALA A 177 12.39 -15.08 -20.74
CA ALA A 177 12.01 -16.31 -21.42
C ALA A 177 11.99 -17.55 -20.51
N LEU A 178 12.70 -17.50 -19.38
CA LEU A 178 12.66 -18.51 -18.33
C LEU A 178 11.55 -18.23 -17.30
N ASP A 179 10.63 -17.31 -17.61
CA ASP A 179 9.53 -16.87 -16.74
C ASP A 179 10.04 -16.22 -15.44
N ALA A 180 11.23 -15.60 -15.50
CA ALA A 180 11.80 -14.85 -14.40
C ALA A 180 11.28 -13.41 -14.35
N ASP A 181 11.13 -12.88 -13.14
CA ASP A 181 10.78 -11.49 -12.89
C ASP A 181 12.07 -10.63 -12.84
N VAL A 182 12.35 -9.94 -13.95
CA VAL A 182 13.59 -9.17 -14.11
C VAL A 182 13.43 -7.75 -13.57
N GLU A 183 14.25 -7.40 -12.58
CA GLU A 183 14.35 -6.07 -11.98
C GLU A 183 15.75 -5.47 -12.22
N HIS A 184 15.85 -4.14 -12.27
CA HIS A 184 17.12 -3.43 -12.46
C HIS A 184 17.45 -2.57 -11.24
N MET A 185 18.70 -2.56 -10.80
CA MET A 185 19.19 -1.63 -9.76
C MET A 185 20.69 -1.36 -9.91
N SER A 186 21.24 -0.36 -9.20
CA SER A 186 22.68 -0.14 -9.20
C SER A 186 23.45 -1.25 -8.47
N VAL A 187 24.74 -1.37 -8.77
CA VAL A 187 25.65 -2.33 -8.14
C VAL A 187 25.72 -2.13 -6.63
N GLU A 188 25.84 -0.89 -6.19
CA GLU A 188 25.92 -0.52 -4.78
C GLU A 188 24.62 -0.87 -4.06
N ARG A 189 23.48 -0.53 -4.68
CA ARG A 189 22.16 -0.80 -4.11
C ARG A 189 21.89 -2.29 -3.98
N HIS A 190 22.29 -3.08 -4.99
CA HIS A 190 22.21 -4.53 -4.93
C HIS A 190 22.94 -5.07 -3.70
N ASP A 191 24.22 -4.74 -3.56
CA ASP A 191 25.05 -5.28 -2.48
C ASP A 191 24.55 -4.88 -1.09
N GLU A 192 24.02 -3.66 -0.93
CA GLU A 192 23.37 -3.21 0.31
C GLU A 192 22.09 -3.98 0.62
N VAL A 193 21.20 -4.17 -0.37
CA VAL A 193 19.94 -4.90 -0.18
C VAL A 193 20.20 -6.35 0.17
N LEU A 194 21.14 -7.02 -0.52
CA LEU A 194 21.46 -8.42 -0.27
C LEU A 194 22.21 -8.61 1.05
N ALA A 195 23.02 -7.64 1.47
CA ALA A 195 23.63 -7.65 2.80
C ALA A 195 22.56 -7.70 3.90
N ALA A 196 21.51 -6.88 3.80
CA ALA A 196 20.44 -6.81 4.80
C ALA A 196 19.45 -7.99 4.73
N THR A 197 19.08 -8.42 3.53
CA THR A 197 17.98 -9.38 3.32
C THR A 197 18.42 -10.83 3.21
N SER A 198 19.70 -11.08 2.91
CA SER A 198 20.24 -12.42 2.70
C SER A 198 21.46 -12.69 3.59
N HIS A 199 22.50 -11.86 3.51
CA HIS A 199 23.79 -12.16 4.14
C HIS A 199 23.72 -12.06 5.67
N LEU A 200 23.23 -10.96 6.23
CA LEU A 200 23.11 -10.79 7.68
C LEU A 200 22.25 -11.90 8.32
N PRO A 201 21.06 -12.26 7.80
CA PRO A 201 20.30 -13.40 8.32
C PRO A 201 21.11 -14.71 8.38
N HIS A 202 21.88 -15.04 7.33
CA HIS A 202 22.72 -16.24 7.35
C HIS A 202 23.84 -16.12 8.39
N LEU A 203 24.49 -14.96 8.49
CA LEU A 203 25.54 -14.73 9.49
C LEU A 203 25.01 -14.91 10.92
N LEU A 204 23.83 -14.38 11.21
CA LEU A 204 23.17 -14.52 12.52
C LEU A 204 22.75 -15.97 12.78
N ALA A 205 22.23 -16.68 11.78
CA ALA A 205 21.86 -18.09 11.91
C ALA A 205 23.08 -18.98 12.19
N PHE A 206 24.16 -18.84 11.40
CA PHE A 206 25.43 -19.56 11.63
C PHE A 206 26.02 -19.23 13.00
N GLY A 207 26.09 -17.94 13.35
CA GLY A 207 26.64 -17.48 14.63
C GLY A 207 25.85 -17.98 15.84
N LEU A 208 24.51 -18.01 15.76
CA LEU A 208 23.66 -18.53 16.84
C LEU A 208 23.87 -20.03 17.03
N VAL A 209 23.86 -20.82 15.95
CA VAL A 209 24.05 -22.27 16.01
C VAL A 209 25.44 -22.62 16.57
N ASP A 210 26.49 -21.97 16.07
CA ASP A 210 27.87 -22.15 16.54
C ASP A 210 28.03 -21.76 18.02
N SER A 211 27.43 -20.65 18.44
CA SER A 211 27.47 -20.19 19.85
C SER A 211 26.82 -21.20 20.80
N LEU A 212 25.69 -21.80 20.43
CA LEU A 212 25.00 -22.80 21.25
C LEU A 212 25.72 -24.15 21.24
N ALA A 213 26.28 -24.56 20.10
CA ALA A 213 27.02 -25.82 19.97
C ALA A 213 28.25 -25.88 20.89
N LYS A 214 28.88 -24.74 21.16
CA LYS A 214 30.07 -24.60 22.04
C LYS A 214 29.76 -24.65 23.54
N ARG A 215 28.50 -24.68 23.95
CA ARG A 215 28.12 -24.74 25.37
C ARG A 215 28.16 -26.17 25.90
N ASN A 216 28.55 -26.34 27.17
CA ASN A 216 28.65 -27.66 27.83
C ASN A 216 27.31 -28.42 27.89
N GLU A 217 26.18 -27.72 27.80
CA GLU A 217 24.81 -28.26 27.89
C GLU A 217 24.11 -28.36 26.50
N ASN A 218 24.87 -28.40 25.40
CA ASN A 218 24.32 -28.31 24.04
C ASN A 218 23.19 -29.32 23.76
N LEU A 219 23.30 -30.57 24.23
CA LEU A 219 22.28 -31.62 24.04
C LEU A 219 20.95 -31.27 24.70
N GLU A 220 20.96 -30.61 25.86
CA GLU A 220 19.74 -30.17 26.53
C GLU A 220 19.14 -28.95 25.85
N ILE A 221 19.98 -27.98 25.45
CA ILE A 221 19.54 -26.78 24.72
C ILE A 221 18.83 -27.15 23.41
N PHE A 222 19.40 -28.05 22.61
CA PHE A 222 18.80 -28.49 21.36
C PHE A 222 17.56 -29.38 21.57
N ARG A 223 17.48 -30.12 22.69
CA ARG A 223 16.31 -30.94 23.03
C ARG A 223 15.05 -30.10 23.31
N TYR A 224 15.20 -28.90 23.86
CA TYR A 224 14.10 -27.97 24.11
C TYR A 224 13.85 -26.97 22.98
N ALA A 225 14.59 -27.06 21.87
CA ALA A 225 14.38 -26.21 20.72
C ALA A 225 13.01 -26.51 20.07
N ALA A 226 12.12 -25.51 20.09
CA ALA A 226 10.81 -25.58 19.46
C ALA A 226 10.87 -25.17 17.97
N GLY A 227 9.71 -25.21 17.28
CA GLY A 227 9.60 -24.87 15.86
C GLY A 227 10.22 -23.52 15.48
N GLY A 228 10.11 -22.49 16.33
CA GLY A 228 10.70 -21.18 16.07
C GLY A 228 12.23 -21.17 15.95
N PHE A 229 12.92 -21.98 16.77
CA PHE A 229 14.38 -22.13 16.67
C PHE A 229 14.77 -22.81 15.35
N ARG A 230 14.06 -23.88 14.99
CA ARG A 230 14.26 -24.59 13.71
C ARG A 230 14.05 -23.65 12.52
N ASP A 231 12.99 -22.85 12.54
CA ASP A 231 12.66 -21.96 11.42
C ASP A 231 13.70 -20.83 11.26
N PHE A 232 14.17 -20.26 12.37
CA PHE A 232 15.22 -19.23 12.35
C PHE A 232 16.58 -19.78 11.90
N THR A 233 16.94 -20.98 12.36
CA THR A 233 18.25 -21.59 12.08
C THR A 233 18.30 -22.46 10.82
N ARG A 234 17.16 -22.68 10.15
CA ARG A 234 17.06 -23.52 8.93
C ARG A 234 18.12 -23.17 7.88
N ILE A 235 18.39 -21.88 7.68
CA ILE A 235 19.32 -21.39 6.67
C ILE A 235 20.81 -21.61 7.02
N ALA A 236 21.13 -21.92 8.28
CA ALA A 236 22.48 -22.33 8.68
C ALA A 236 22.87 -23.72 8.15
N GLY A 237 21.93 -24.47 7.55
CA GLY A 237 22.23 -25.71 6.82
C GLY A 237 22.79 -25.50 5.41
N SER A 238 22.96 -24.25 4.97
CA SER A 238 23.50 -23.91 3.64
C SER A 238 25.01 -24.19 3.52
N ASP A 239 25.53 -24.24 2.29
CA ASP A 239 26.94 -24.54 2.02
C ASP A 239 27.91 -23.52 2.67
N PRO A 240 28.83 -23.94 3.55
CA PRO A 240 29.69 -23.03 4.29
C PRO A 240 30.76 -22.35 3.43
N THR A 241 31.23 -23.01 2.36
CA THR A 241 32.25 -22.43 1.46
C THR A 241 31.66 -21.29 0.64
N MET A 242 30.47 -21.49 0.08
CA MET A 242 29.74 -20.44 -0.63
C MET A 242 29.50 -19.22 0.26
N TRP A 243 29.04 -19.43 1.50
CA TRP A 243 28.76 -18.32 2.42
C TRP A 243 30.03 -17.60 2.90
N HIS A 244 31.11 -18.33 3.15
CA HIS A 244 32.43 -17.75 3.39
C HIS A 244 32.82 -16.78 2.26
N ASP A 245 32.71 -17.23 1.02
CA ASP A 245 33.09 -16.45 -0.16
C ASP A 245 32.20 -15.21 -0.34
N ILE A 246 30.89 -15.34 -0.08
CA ILE A 246 29.92 -14.24 -0.14
C ILE A 246 30.24 -13.16 0.88
N PHE A 247 30.55 -13.53 2.14
CA PHE A 247 30.89 -12.57 3.18
C PHE A 247 32.18 -11.80 2.87
N LEU A 248 33.17 -12.46 2.25
CA LEU A 248 34.39 -11.80 1.81
C LEU A 248 34.15 -10.88 0.60
N ALA A 249 33.34 -11.34 -0.37
CA ALA A 249 33.05 -10.59 -1.58
C ALA A 249 32.21 -9.33 -1.32
N ASN A 250 31.23 -9.40 -0.42
CA ASN A 250 30.36 -8.27 -0.04
C ASN A 250 30.68 -7.72 1.38
N ARG A 251 31.95 -7.77 1.78
CA ARG A 251 32.41 -7.45 3.14
C ARG A 251 31.90 -6.11 3.66
N ASP A 252 32.09 -5.05 2.89
CA ASP A 252 31.86 -3.70 3.40
C ASP A 252 30.38 -3.41 3.64
N ALA A 253 29.47 -3.94 2.79
CA ALA A 253 28.02 -3.81 3.02
C ALA A 253 27.56 -4.70 4.19
N VAL A 254 28.08 -5.92 4.29
CA VAL A 254 27.78 -6.83 5.41
C VAL A 254 28.19 -6.23 6.75
N LEU A 255 29.39 -5.64 6.84
CA LEU A 255 29.87 -4.98 8.06
C LEU A 255 28.97 -3.80 8.45
N ARG A 256 28.60 -2.94 7.50
CA ARG A 256 27.68 -1.82 7.76
C ARG A 256 26.35 -2.30 8.35
N THR A 257 25.72 -3.29 7.73
CA THR A 257 24.43 -3.84 8.20
C THR A 257 24.59 -4.55 9.56
N LEU A 258 25.68 -5.28 9.76
CA LEU A 258 25.97 -5.94 11.03
C LEU A 258 26.13 -4.93 12.18
N ASP A 259 26.85 -3.84 11.96
CA ASP A 259 27.05 -2.79 12.96
C ASP A 259 25.73 -2.08 13.30
N THR A 260 24.86 -1.83 12.30
CA THR A 260 23.49 -1.34 12.56
C THR A 260 22.71 -2.32 13.43
N TYR A 261 22.69 -3.61 13.08
CA TYR A 261 21.98 -4.63 13.85
C TYR A 261 22.52 -4.77 15.28
N ARG A 262 23.84 -4.65 15.47
CA ARG A 262 24.45 -4.66 16.80
C ARG A 262 23.98 -3.47 17.65
N SER A 263 23.91 -2.28 17.06
CA SER A 263 23.37 -1.10 17.74
C SER A 263 21.91 -1.31 18.17
N ASP A 264 21.08 -1.89 17.30
CA ASP A 264 19.68 -2.20 17.62
C ASP A 264 19.56 -3.25 18.71
N LEU A 265 20.43 -4.27 18.69
CA LEU A 265 20.48 -5.32 19.70
C LEU A 265 20.96 -4.80 21.06
N ASP A 266 21.93 -3.89 21.07
CA ASP A 266 22.39 -3.22 22.29
C ASP A 266 21.27 -2.36 22.90
N ALA A 267 20.49 -1.65 22.07
CA ALA A 267 19.32 -0.92 22.55
C ALA A 267 18.24 -1.84 23.16
N LEU A 268 18.04 -3.04 22.60
CA LEU A 268 17.15 -4.05 23.17
C LEU A 268 17.70 -4.63 24.48
N ARG A 269 19.01 -4.90 24.54
CA ARG A 269 19.69 -5.35 25.75
C ARG A 269 19.51 -4.33 26.88
N ASP A 270 19.73 -3.06 26.60
CA ASP A 270 19.61 -1.98 27.58
C ASP A 270 18.16 -1.85 28.08
N ALA A 271 17.17 -1.90 27.19
CA ALA A 271 15.76 -1.93 27.57
C ALA A 271 15.42 -3.11 28.50
N ILE A 272 15.99 -4.29 28.25
CA ILE A 272 15.82 -5.46 29.14
C ILE A 272 16.49 -5.23 30.50
N ALA A 273 17.74 -4.74 30.49
CA ALA A 273 18.52 -4.52 31.70
C ALA A 273 17.89 -3.46 32.62
N GLU A 274 17.27 -2.44 32.03
CA GLU A 274 16.61 -1.34 32.73
C GLU A 274 15.13 -1.63 33.05
N GLY A 275 14.57 -2.72 32.51
CA GLY A 275 13.15 -3.05 32.67
C GLY A 275 12.20 -2.13 31.89
N ASP A 276 12.67 -1.48 30.82
CA ASP A 276 11.87 -0.60 29.96
C ASP A 276 10.91 -1.41 29.07
N GLY A 277 9.76 -1.76 29.64
CA GLY A 277 8.69 -2.46 28.92
C GLY A 277 8.11 -1.67 27.75
N HIS A 278 8.16 -0.34 27.78
CA HIS A 278 7.61 0.50 26.71
C HIS A 278 8.48 0.44 25.45
N GLN A 279 9.81 0.55 25.61
CA GLN A 279 10.74 0.38 24.51
C GLN A 279 10.63 -1.02 23.90
N LEU A 280 10.56 -2.07 24.72
CA LEU A 280 10.40 -3.45 24.26
C LEU A 280 9.11 -3.64 23.45
N LEU A 281 7.97 -3.21 24.00
CA LEU A 281 6.68 -3.31 23.32
C LEU A 281 6.69 -2.54 21.99
N GLY A 282 7.33 -1.36 21.97
CA GLY A 282 7.50 -0.56 20.75
C GLY A 282 8.29 -1.30 19.67
N VAL A 283 9.44 -1.88 20.01
CA VAL A 283 10.25 -2.64 19.04
C VAL A 283 9.48 -3.86 18.53
N PHE A 284 8.85 -4.63 19.41
CA PHE A 284 8.12 -5.84 19.03
C PHE A 284 6.91 -5.54 18.15
N THR A 285 6.18 -4.46 18.47
CA THR A 285 5.05 -4.00 17.66
C THR A 285 5.50 -3.60 16.26
N ARG A 286 6.56 -2.78 16.13
CA ARG A 286 7.11 -2.39 14.83
C ARG A 286 7.58 -3.61 14.02
N ALA A 287 8.29 -4.54 14.66
CA ALA A 287 8.75 -5.78 14.01
C ALA A 287 7.59 -6.66 13.51
N ARG A 288 6.54 -6.84 14.34
CA ARG A 288 5.33 -7.58 13.95
C ARG A 288 4.65 -6.94 12.75
N VAL A 289 4.45 -5.62 12.79
CA VAL A 289 3.75 -4.87 11.74
C VAL A 289 4.54 -4.89 10.43
N ALA A 290 5.85 -4.69 10.49
CA ALA A 290 6.72 -4.79 9.32
C ALA A 290 6.62 -6.18 8.67
N ARG A 291 6.58 -7.25 9.48
CA ARG A 291 6.39 -8.63 9.00
C ARG A 291 5.01 -8.85 8.37
N GLU A 292 3.94 -8.38 9.00
CA GLU A 292 2.58 -8.49 8.47
C GLU A 292 2.45 -7.72 7.13
N HIS A 293 3.03 -6.52 7.05
CA HIS A 293 3.09 -5.72 5.83
C HIS A 293 3.88 -6.42 4.72
N PHE A 294 5.08 -6.95 5.03
CA PHE A 294 5.88 -7.71 4.07
C PHE A 294 5.14 -8.96 3.57
N SER A 295 4.45 -9.67 4.47
CA SER A 295 3.62 -10.82 4.12
C SER A 295 2.47 -10.42 3.19
N LYS A 296 1.82 -9.27 3.45
CA LYS A 296 0.79 -8.70 2.56
C LYS A 296 1.35 -8.25 1.22
N ILE A 297 2.56 -7.70 1.13
CA ILE A 297 3.21 -7.37 -0.15
C ILE A 297 3.49 -8.62 -0.95
N LEU A 298 4.06 -9.66 -0.32
CA LEU A 298 4.33 -10.93 -0.98
C LEU A 298 3.03 -11.62 -1.44
N ALA A 299 1.99 -11.60 -0.59
CA ALA A 299 0.68 -12.12 -0.92
C ALA A 299 -0.01 -11.30 -2.03
N ARG A 300 -0.01 -9.96 -1.94
CA ARG A 300 -0.51 -9.07 -3.00
C ARG A 300 0.25 -9.31 -4.29
N ARG A 301 1.58 -9.49 -4.29
CA ARG A 301 2.32 -9.83 -5.53
C ARG A 301 1.91 -11.19 -6.10
N ALA A 302 1.80 -12.23 -5.27
CA ALA A 302 1.29 -13.54 -5.71
C ALA A 302 -0.16 -13.47 -6.23
N TYR A 303 -0.96 -12.52 -5.74
CA TYR A 303 -2.34 -12.27 -6.16
C TYR A 303 -2.44 -11.31 -7.35
N VAL A 304 -1.54 -10.33 -7.48
CA VAL A 304 -1.43 -9.35 -8.58
C VAL A 304 -0.89 -10.01 -9.83
N ASP A 305 0.03 -10.96 -9.70
CA ASP A 305 0.45 -11.84 -10.81
C ASP A 305 -0.68 -12.78 -11.26
N ALA A 306 -1.71 -12.98 -10.42
CA ALA A 306 -2.93 -13.70 -10.77
C ALA A 306 -4.09 -12.76 -11.19
N MET A 307 -4.02 -11.47 -10.90
CA MET A 307 -5.07 -10.48 -11.14
C MET A 307 -4.45 -9.12 -11.48
N ASN A 308 -4.44 -8.78 -12.76
CA ASN A 308 -4.49 -7.38 -13.18
C ASN A 308 -5.72 -6.74 -12.54
N ALA A 309 -5.51 -5.93 -11.51
CA ALA A 309 -6.55 -5.37 -10.65
C ALA A 309 -7.28 -4.17 -11.29
N ASN A 310 -7.94 -4.42 -12.43
CA ASN A 310 -8.91 -3.52 -13.07
C ASN A 310 -10.31 -4.13 -13.25
N ASP A 311 -10.57 -5.38 -12.85
CA ASP A 311 -11.81 -6.09 -13.24
C ASP A 311 -12.64 -6.64 -12.05
N LEU A 312 -12.60 -6.04 -10.85
CA LEU A 312 -13.55 -6.46 -9.80
C LEU A 312 -14.95 -5.94 -10.14
N ILE A 313 -15.86 -6.86 -10.49
CA ILE A 313 -17.24 -6.57 -10.87
C ILE A 313 -18.18 -7.01 -9.76
N PHE A 314 -19.15 -6.15 -9.40
CA PHE A 314 -20.30 -6.54 -8.59
C PHE A 314 -21.50 -6.82 -9.48
N LEU A 315 -22.20 -7.92 -9.20
CA LEU A 315 -23.49 -8.23 -9.81
C LEU A 315 -24.61 -7.98 -8.80
N ALA A 316 -25.43 -6.97 -9.05
CA ALA A 316 -26.55 -6.58 -8.20
C ALA A 316 -27.89 -6.98 -8.82
N GLN A 317 -28.65 -7.83 -8.13
CA GLN A 317 -29.90 -8.43 -8.61
C GLN A 317 -31.10 -7.56 -8.27
N PRO A 318 -32.12 -7.50 -9.15
CA PRO A 318 -33.27 -6.60 -8.98
C PRO A 318 -34.15 -7.03 -7.81
N GLY A 319 -34.55 -6.09 -6.96
CA GLY A 319 -35.51 -6.27 -5.87
C GLY A 319 -34.90 -6.76 -4.55
N GLY A 320 -35.65 -6.61 -3.46
CA GLY A 320 -35.25 -6.97 -2.10
C GLY A 320 -36.06 -6.16 -1.09
N ARG A 321 -35.94 -6.48 0.19
CA ARG A 321 -36.48 -5.68 1.29
C ARG A 321 -35.53 -5.74 2.46
N LEU A 322 -35.35 -4.60 3.12
CA LEU A 322 -34.40 -4.48 4.21
C LEU A 322 -35.10 -4.74 5.54
N ASN A 323 -34.58 -5.68 6.32
CA ASN A 323 -35.11 -5.99 7.66
C ASN A 323 -33.95 -6.23 8.63
N GLY A 324 -34.12 -5.79 9.87
CA GLY A 324 -33.22 -6.14 10.97
C GLY A 324 -32.53 -4.93 11.60
N ARG A 325 -31.40 -5.21 12.25
CA ARG A 325 -30.58 -4.22 12.95
C ARG A 325 -29.12 -4.46 12.58
N ILE A 326 -28.42 -3.43 12.11
CA ILE A 326 -27.00 -3.54 11.76
C ILE A 326 -26.21 -2.36 12.33
N ARG A 327 -24.91 -2.57 12.51
CA ARG A 327 -23.93 -1.52 12.80
C ARG A 327 -22.94 -1.42 11.64
N VAL A 328 -22.91 -0.26 10.99
CA VAL A 328 -21.88 0.03 9.97
C VAL A 328 -20.53 0.31 10.67
N PRO A 329 -19.36 0.16 10.00
CA PRO A 329 -18.06 0.51 10.54
C PRO A 329 -17.98 1.98 10.97
N GLY A 330 -16.95 2.26 11.76
CA GLY A 330 -16.72 3.58 12.33
C GLY A 330 -16.46 4.67 11.30
N ASP A 331 -16.74 5.90 11.71
CA ASP A 331 -16.46 7.09 10.94
C ASP A 331 -14.98 7.21 10.59
N LYS A 332 -14.70 7.34 9.28
CA LYS A 332 -13.34 7.47 8.77
C LYS A 332 -12.63 8.69 9.32
N SER A 333 -13.31 9.84 9.37
CA SER A 333 -12.74 11.11 9.78
C SER A 333 -12.36 11.13 11.27
N ILE A 334 -13.18 10.51 12.12
CA ILE A 334 -12.94 10.35 13.56
C ILE A 334 -11.83 9.30 13.78
N SER A 335 -11.82 8.21 13.00
CA SER A 335 -10.75 7.19 13.06
C SER A 335 -9.36 7.79 12.78
N HIS A 336 -9.21 8.66 11.79
CA HIS A 336 -7.94 9.37 11.56
C HIS A 336 -7.51 10.21 12.76
N ARG A 337 -8.45 10.97 13.33
CA ARG A 337 -8.18 11.91 14.41
C ARG A 337 -7.93 11.22 15.74
N SER A 338 -8.55 10.06 16.00
CA SER A 338 -8.29 9.28 17.21
C SER A 338 -6.84 8.80 17.25
N ILE A 339 -6.31 8.34 16.10
CA ILE A 339 -4.88 8.00 15.96
C ILE A 339 -4.01 9.24 16.16
N MET A 340 -4.30 10.34 15.44
CA MET A 340 -3.47 11.55 15.48
C MET A 340 -3.39 12.14 16.89
N LEU A 341 -4.53 12.36 17.52
CA LEU A 341 -4.60 13.01 18.83
C LEU A 341 -4.20 12.05 19.95
N GLY A 342 -4.58 10.77 19.87
CA GLY A 342 -4.15 9.75 20.83
C GLY A 342 -2.63 9.58 20.85
N SER A 343 -1.98 9.70 19.69
CA SER A 343 -0.52 9.64 19.56
C SER A 343 0.17 10.84 20.23
N LEU A 344 -0.45 12.02 20.18
CA LEU A 344 0.09 13.26 20.75
C LEU A 344 -0.33 13.49 22.21
N ALA A 345 -1.17 12.62 22.78
CA ALA A 345 -1.67 12.75 24.13
C ALA A 345 -0.64 12.28 25.17
N GLU A 346 -0.76 12.78 26.40
CA GLU A 346 -0.10 12.24 27.59
C GLU A 346 -0.94 11.04 28.11
N GLY A 347 -0.37 9.84 28.11
CA GLY A 347 -1.02 8.61 28.60
C GLY A 347 -1.48 7.64 27.50
N THR A 348 -2.32 6.67 27.85
CA THR A 348 -2.79 5.62 26.93
C THR A 348 -4.23 5.90 26.48
N THR A 349 -4.43 6.00 25.17
CA THR A 349 -5.76 6.19 24.54
C THR A 349 -6.29 4.85 24.05
N GLU A 350 -7.51 4.51 24.46
CA GLU A 350 -8.22 3.30 23.99
C GLU A 350 -9.28 3.69 22.97
N VAL A 351 -9.22 3.10 21.78
CA VAL A 351 -10.16 3.37 20.69
C VAL A 351 -10.97 2.11 20.39
N GLU A 352 -12.29 2.24 20.35
CA GLU A 352 -13.23 1.20 19.93
C GLU A 352 -14.01 1.67 18.69
N GLY A 353 -14.45 0.74 17.86
CA GLY A 353 -15.17 1.06 16.61
C GLY A 353 -14.28 1.65 15.51
N PHE A 354 -12.95 1.56 15.63
CA PHE A 354 -12.01 2.08 14.64
C PHE A 354 -12.25 1.47 13.26
N LEU A 355 -12.24 2.32 12.22
CA LEU A 355 -12.33 1.87 10.83
C LEU A 355 -11.01 1.26 10.37
N GLU A 356 -10.99 -0.05 10.10
CA GLU A 356 -9.82 -0.77 9.56
C GLU A 356 -9.67 -0.61 8.03
N GLY A 357 -9.93 0.60 7.51
CA GLY A 357 -9.75 0.95 6.10
C GLY A 357 -8.30 1.32 5.77
N GLU A 358 -7.91 1.19 4.49
CA GLU A 358 -6.52 1.45 4.03
C GLU A 358 -6.04 2.87 4.39
N ASP A 359 -6.93 3.86 4.28
CA ASP A 359 -6.64 5.26 4.66
C ASP A 359 -6.27 5.42 6.15
N ALA A 360 -7.08 4.84 7.04
CA ALA A 360 -6.89 4.96 8.48
C ALA A 360 -5.67 4.14 8.94
N LEU A 361 -5.46 2.96 8.34
CA LEU A 361 -4.28 2.13 8.55
C LEU A 361 -2.99 2.85 8.11
N ALA A 362 -3.01 3.60 7.01
CA ALA A 362 -1.85 4.38 6.57
C ALA A 362 -1.50 5.51 7.56
N THR A 363 -2.51 6.10 8.21
CA THR A 363 -2.29 7.07 9.31
C THR A 363 -1.65 6.40 10.51
N LEU A 364 -2.19 5.25 10.91
CA LEU A 364 -1.66 4.46 12.02
C LEU A 364 -0.20 4.06 11.77
N GLN A 365 0.12 3.61 10.55
CA GLN A 365 1.49 3.28 10.18
C GLN A 365 2.41 4.50 10.26
N ALA A 366 1.97 5.67 9.79
CA ALA A 366 2.77 6.90 9.87
C ALA A 366 3.17 7.24 11.32
N PHE A 367 2.27 7.09 12.30
CA PHE A 367 2.62 7.32 13.70
C PHE A 367 3.52 6.23 14.30
N ARG A 368 3.37 4.97 13.88
CA ARG A 368 4.33 3.91 14.25
C ARG A 368 5.74 4.20 13.74
N ASP A 369 5.86 4.68 12.51
CA ASP A 369 7.13 5.06 11.90
C ASP A 369 7.76 6.26 12.63
N MET A 370 6.94 7.13 13.21
CA MET A 370 7.36 8.24 14.08
C MET A 370 7.54 7.85 15.56
N GLY A 371 7.60 6.55 15.85
CA GLY A 371 7.99 6.03 17.18
C GLY A 371 6.86 5.84 18.19
N VAL A 372 5.60 6.04 17.80
CA VAL A 372 4.44 5.81 18.68
C VAL A 372 4.14 4.31 18.77
N VAL A 373 3.94 3.81 19.99
CA VAL A 373 3.52 2.42 20.19
C VAL A 373 2.00 2.34 20.05
N ILE A 374 1.55 1.64 19.00
CA ILE A 374 0.13 1.46 18.71
C ILE A 374 -0.16 -0.03 18.56
N GLU A 375 -0.99 -0.57 19.44
CA GLU A 375 -1.47 -1.95 19.38
C GLU A 375 -2.76 -2.04 18.56
N GLY A 376 -2.95 -3.14 17.83
CA GLY A 376 -4.07 -3.33 16.92
C GLY A 376 -3.87 -2.71 15.53
N PRO A 377 -4.94 -2.43 14.77
CA PRO A 377 -6.32 -2.67 15.15
C PRO A 377 -6.63 -4.17 15.24
N ASN A 378 -7.57 -4.53 16.10
CA ASN A 378 -8.12 -5.89 16.21
C ASN A 378 -9.62 -5.79 16.46
N HIS A 379 -10.42 -6.06 15.42
CA HIS A 379 -11.88 -5.94 15.46
C HIS A 379 -12.33 -4.54 15.93
N GLY A 380 -11.74 -3.50 15.32
CA GLY A 380 -12.02 -2.10 15.62
C GLY A 380 -11.46 -1.59 16.95
N ARG A 381 -10.67 -2.39 17.68
CA ARG A 381 -9.96 -1.95 18.90
C ARG A 381 -8.53 -1.55 18.61
N VAL A 382 -8.12 -0.37 19.07
CA VAL A 382 -6.75 0.16 18.98
C VAL A 382 -6.33 0.71 20.34
N THR A 383 -5.12 0.41 20.80
CA THR A 383 -4.54 1.02 22.00
C THR A 383 -3.33 1.85 21.59
N ILE A 384 -3.35 3.14 21.91
CA ILE A 384 -2.32 4.11 21.52
C ILE A 384 -1.60 4.58 22.77
N HIS A 385 -0.29 4.34 22.85
CA HIS A 385 0.56 4.86 23.90
C HIS A 385 1.08 6.22 23.46
N GLY A 386 0.41 7.27 23.91
CA GLY A 386 0.69 8.64 23.51
C GLY A 386 2.06 9.11 23.98
N VAL A 387 2.73 9.88 23.13
CA VAL A 387 4.10 10.37 23.37
C VAL A 387 4.14 11.85 23.75
N GLY A 388 2.97 12.50 23.91
CA GLY A 388 2.87 13.94 24.09
C GLY A 388 3.15 14.74 22.82
N LEU A 389 2.85 16.04 22.83
CA LEU A 389 2.94 16.92 21.66
C LEU A 389 4.33 16.95 21.00
N HIS A 390 5.39 16.74 21.78
CA HIS A 390 6.78 16.84 21.36
C HIS A 390 7.55 15.51 21.41
N GLY A 391 6.85 14.37 21.61
CA GLY A 391 7.51 13.06 21.73
C GLY A 391 7.63 12.26 20.43
N LEU A 392 7.12 12.78 19.31
CA LEU A 392 7.31 12.14 18.00
C LEU A 392 8.80 12.11 17.63
N LYS A 393 9.19 11.07 16.90
CA LYS A 393 10.56 10.86 16.43
C LYS A 393 10.64 10.98 14.91
N PRO A 394 11.82 11.33 14.35
CA PRO A 394 12.03 11.33 12.91
C PRO A 394 11.72 9.94 12.33
N PRO A 395 10.89 9.85 11.26
CA PRO A 395 10.63 8.57 10.63
C PRO A 395 11.89 8.07 9.89
N PRO A 396 12.07 6.74 9.74
CA PRO A 396 13.25 6.17 9.08
C PRO A 396 13.30 6.42 7.56
N GLY A 397 12.22 6.94 6.98
CA GLY A 397 12.09 7.26 5.56
C GLY A 397 10.81 8.04 5.27
N PRO A 398 10.44 8.21 3.99
CA PRO A 398 9.19 8.86 3.61
C PRO A 398 7.96 8.15 4.18
N LEU A 399 7.01 8.93 4.71
CA LEU A 399 5.71 8.41 5.15
C LEU A 399 4.82 8.16 3.94
N TYR A 400 4.45 6.91 3.70
CA TYR A 400 3.51 6.55 2.65
C TYR A 400 2.08 6.55 3.20
N VAL A 401 1.23 7.46 2.69
CA VAL A 401 -0.15 7.62 3.17
C VAL A 401 -1.22 7.10 2.20
N GLY A 402 -0.84 6.26 1.24
CA GLY A 402 -1.76 5.63 0.28
C GLY A 402 -2.57 6.65 -0.53
N ASN A 403 -3.89 6.46 -0.61
CA ASN A 403 -4.84 7.39 -1.27
C ASN A 403 -5.37 8.48 -0.31
N SER A 404 -4.94 8.48 0.96
CA SER A 404 -5.57 9.27 2.01
C SER A 404 -5.18 10.75 1.94
N GLY A 405 -6.02 11.54 1.25
CA GLY A 405 -5.92 13.00 1.26
C GLY A 405 -6.12 13.62 2.65
N THR A 406 -6.91 12.97 3.51
CA THR A 406 -7.11 13.39 4.91
C THR A 406 -5.80 13.26 5.69
N SER A 407 -5.12 12.11 5.60
CA SER A 407 -3.86 11.88 6.30
C SER A 407 -2.81 12.90 5.88
N MET A 408 -2.57 13.04 4.57
CA MET A 408 -1.52 13.94 4.07
C MET A 408 -1.75 15.39 4.52
N ARG A 409 -3.00 15.90 4.43
CA ARG A 409 -3.32 17.29 4.75
C ARG A 409 -3.29 17.59 6.24
N LEU A 410 -3.85 16.72 7.08
CA LEU A 410 -3.82 16.93 8.53
C LEU A 410 -2.42 16.74 9.10
N LEU A 411 -1.69 15.71 8.64
CA LEU A 411 -0.29 15.52 9.01
C LEU A 411 0.57 16.71 8.57
N SER A 412 0.25 17.38 7.45
CA SER A 412 1.01 18.57 7.04
C SER A 412 1.04 19.65 8.11
N GLY A 413 -0.11 19.92 8.75
CA GLY A 413 -0.19 20.91 9.82
C GLY A 413 0.50 20.46 11.10
N LEU A 414 0.28 19.21 11.49
CA LEU A 414 0.89 18.61 12.68
C LEU A 414 2.43 18.56 12.56
N LEU A 415 2.94 18.13 11.42
CA LEU A 415 4.37 17.95 11.17
C LEU A 415 5.12 19.26 10.95
N ALA A 416 4.42 20.33 10.54
CA ALA A 416 5.01 21.66 10.43
C ALA A 416 5.56 22.18 11.78
N GLY A 417 5.03 21.69 12.91
CA GLY A 417 5.49 22.04 14.26
C GLY A 417 6.57 21.13 14.84
N GLN A 418 7.06 20.14 14.09
CA GLN A 418 8.04 19.16 14.59
C GLN A 418 9.49 19.61 14.39
N PRO A 419 10.45 19.14 15.21
CA PRO A 419 11.86 19.53 15.12
C PRO A 419 12.64 18.78 14.03
N PHE A 420 11.99 17.92 13.22
CA PHE A 420 12.64 17.07 12.23
C PHE A 420 11.96 17.11 10.86
N ASP A 421 12.73 16.80 9.81
CA ASP A 421 12.25 16.76 8.44
C ASP A 421 11.36 15.53 8.20
N VAL A 422 10.30 15.71 7.42
CA VAL A 422 9.44 14.61 6.97
C VAL A 422 9.07 14.77 5.50
N THR A 423 9.14 13.67 4.75
CA THR A 423 8.60 13.59 3.40
C THR A 423 7.37 12.67 3.40
N MET A 424 6.27 13.11 2.80
CA MET A 424 5.05 12.32 2.62
C MET A 424 4.82 12.00 1.15
N THR A 425 4.43 10.76 0.87
CA THR A 425 4.14 10.23 -0.47
C THR A 425 2.77 9.54 -0.49
N GLY A 426 2.19 9.39 -1.68
CA GLY A 426 0.90 8.74 -1.89
C GLY A 426 0.90 7.81 -3.09
N ASP A 427 -0.22 7.15 -3.34
CA ASP A 427 -0.44 6.38 -4.56
C ASP A 427 -0.57 7.28 -5.80
N ALA A 428 -0.84 6.67 -6.96
CA ALA A 428 -1.00 7.39 -8.23
C ALA A 428 -2.21 8.35 -8.24
N SER A 429 -3.24 8.09 -7.45
CA SER A 429 -4.43 8.95 -7.31
C SER A 429 -4.08 10.18 -6.47
N LEU A 430 -3.56 9.98 -5.26
CA LEU A 430 -3.19 11.06 -4.34
C LEU A 430 -2.10 11.96 -4.89
N SER A 431 -1.15 11.40 -5.65
CA SER A 431 -0.05 12.16 -6.29
C SER A 431 -0.52 13.17 -7.33
N LYS A 432 -1.77 13.10 -7.81
CA LYS A 432 -2.37 14.09 -8.72
C LYS A 432 -3.12 15.21 -7.98
N ARG A 433 -3.38 15.05 -6.68
CA ARG A 433 -4.25 15.97 -5.92
C ARG A 433 -3.48 17.21 -5.45
N PRO A 434 -4.07 18.42 -5.53
CA PRO A 434 -3.41 19.64 -5.11
C PRO A 434 -3.26 19.72 -3.58
N MET A 435 -2.06 20.10 -3.13
CA MET A 435 -1.67 20.30 -1.73
C MET A 435 -1.39 21.77 -1.38
N ASN A 436 -1.35 22.69 -2.37
CA ASN A 436 -1.14 24.12 -2.10
C ASN A 436 -2.18 24.75 -1.17
N ARG A 437 -3.41 24.21 -1.13
CA ARG A 437 -4.45 24.64 -0.18
C ARG A 437 -4.08 24.47 1.29
N VAL A 438 -3.16 23.57 1.62
CA VAL A 438 -2.58 23.45 2.98
C VAL A 438 -1.15 24.01 3.03
N ALA A 439 -0.35 23.81 1.98
CA ALA A 439 1.04 24.26 1.99
C ALA A 439 1.17 25.79 2.03
N ASN A 440 0.33 26.54 1.32
CA ASN A 440 0.40 28.00 1.29
C ASN A 440 0.14 28.64 2.66
N PRO A 441 -0.98 28.36 3.35
CA PRO A 441 -1.19 28.95 4.67
C PRO A 441 -0.19 28.45 5.72
N LEU A 442 0.35 27.22 5.60
CA LEU A 442 1.45 26.78 6.46
C LEU A 442 2.74 27.58 6.23
N ARG A 443 3.06 27.94 4.97
CA ARG A 443 4.19 28.84 4.67
C ARG A 443 3.96 30.23 5.26
N GLU A 444 2.71 30.73 5.26
CA GLU A 444 2.36 31.99 5.93
C GLU A 444 2.56 31.93 7.45
N MET A 445 2.36 30.76 8.08
CA MET A 445 2.71 30.53 9.50
C MET A 445 4.22 30.44 9.74
N GLY A 446 5.06 30.41 8.70
CA GLY A 446 6.51 30.27 8.80
C GLY A 446 7.03 28.84 8.65
N ALA A 447 6.20 27.88 8.26
CA ALA A 447 6.67 26.53 7.92
C ALA A 447 7.42 26.53 6.58
N VAL A 448 8.45 25.68 6.47
CA VAL A 448 9.10 25.40 5.18
C VAL A 448 8.50 24.13 4.59
N VAL A 449 7.61 24.31 3.62
CA VAL A 449 6.91 23.23 2.92
C VAL A 449 7.30 23.21 1.45
N GLU A 450 7.96 22.15 1.01
CA GLU A 450 8.34 21.86 -0.37
C GLU A 450 7.31 20.91 -1.00
N THR A 451 6.86 21.24 -2.22
CA THR A 451 5.89 20.44 -2.99
C THR A 451 6.53 19.99 -4.29
N GLY A 452 6.08 18.85 -4.83
CA GLY A 452 6.30 18.49 -6.22
C GLY A 452 5.68 19.50 -7.21
N PRO A 453 5.88 19.28 -8.53
CA PRO A 453 5.33 20.13 -9.58
C PRO A 453 3.85 20.43 -9.39
N GLU A 454 3.44 21.67 -9.68
CA GLU A 454 2.06 22.16 -9.55
C GLU A 454 1.47 22.08 -8.12
N GLY A 455 2.33 21.97 -7.09
CA GLY A 455 1.87 21.92 -5.71
C GLY A 455 1.29 20.57 -5.30
N ARG A 456 1.81 19.48 -5.87
CA ARG A 456 1.36 18.10 -5.66
C ARG A 456 2.37 17.31 -4.81
N PRO A 457 2.00 16.10 -4.31
CA PRO A 457 2.96 15.20 -3.68
C PRO A 457 4.10 14.80 -4.64
N PRO A 458 5.30 14.41 -4.16
CA PRO A 458 5.68 14.31 -2.74
C PRO A 458 5.68 15.67 -2.03
N LEU A 459 5.38 15.65 -0.73
CA LEU A 459 5.40 16.83 0.13
C LEU A 459 6.49 16.69 1.18
N THR A 460 7.45 17.62 1.21
CA THR A 460 8.53 17.63 2.21
C THR A 460 8.35 18.83 3.13
N ILE A 461 8.34 18.57 4.43
CA ILE A 461 8.20 19.58 5.49
C ILE A 461 9.52 19.60 6.26
N ARG A 462 10.16 20.77 6.34
CA ARG A 462 11.41 20.92 7.11
C ARG A 462 11.11 21.17 8.58
N GLY A 463 11.83 20.44 9.43
CA GLY A 463 11.72 20.55 10.88
C GLY A 463 12.33 21.83 11.43
N GLY A 464 12.01 22.12 12.69
CA GLY A 464 12.64 23.20 13.46
C GLY A 464 12.15 24.62 13.11
N SER A 465 11.09 24.72 12.30
CA SER A 465 10.43 25.99 11.99
C SER A 465 9.76 26.57 13.24
N LYS A 466 9.93 27.89 13.46
CA LYS A 466 9.17 28.60 14.51
C LYS A 466 7.85 29.08 13.92
N LEU A 467 6.79 28.32 14.17
CA LEU A 467 5.47 28.68 13.67
C LEU A 467 4.90 29.88 14.42
N LYS A 468 4.32 30.82 13.68
CA LYS A 468 3.52 31.93 14.20
C LYS A 468 2.05 31.67 13.93
N ALA A 469 1.21 32.01 14.91
CA ALA A 469 -0.22 31.91 14.73
C ALA A 469 -0.70 32.81 13.58
N LEU A 470 -1.78 32.39 12.92
CA LEU A 470 -2.42 33.16 11.85
C LEU A 470 -3.92 33.31 12.09
N THR A 471 -4.50 34.41 11.58
CA THR A 471 -5.95 34.53 11.38
C THR A 471 -6.24 34.36 9.90
N TYR A 472 -6.97 33.31 9.54
CA TYR A 472 -7.11 32.89 8.14
C TYR A 472 -8.57 32.65 7.77
N THR A 473 -9.02 33.34 6.72
CA THR A 473 -10.32 33.08 6.10
C THR A 473 -10.12 32.08 4.99
N LEU A 474 -10.81 30.93 5.07
CA LEU A 474 -10.66 29.89 4.05
C LEU A 474 -11.22 30.38 2.72
N PRO A 475 -10.47 30.22 1.61
CA PRO A 475 -10.97 30.57 0.29
C PRO A 475 -12.07 29.63 -0.21
N MET A 476 -12.23 28.45 0.42
CA MET A 476 -13.30 27.49 0.17
C MET A 476 -13.66 26.73 1.45
N ALA A 477 -14.88 26.21 1.52
CA ALA A 477 -15.34 25.39 2.64
C ALA A 477 -14.57 24.06 2.67
N SER A 478 -13.52 23.97 3.50
CA SER A 478 -12.69 22.77 3.62
C SER A 478 -12.29 22.43 5.05
N ALA A 479 -12.97 21.42 5.61
CA ALA A 479 -12.66 20.89 6.94
C ALA A 479 -11.19 20.41 7.07
N GLN A 480 -10.59 19.93 5.98
CA GLN A 480 -9.19 19.46 5.99
C GLN A 480 -8.20 20.61 6.10
N VAL A 481 -8.43 21.74 5.42
CA VAL A 481 -7.59 22.93 5.55
C VAL A 481 -7.74 23.53 6.93
N LYS A 482 -8.98 23.68 7.44
CA LYS A 482 -9.24 24.08 8.83
C LYS A 482 -8.48 23.21 9.82
N SER A 483 -8.63 21.89 9.70
CA SER A 483 -7.98 20.93 10.60
C SER A 483 -6.45 21.03 10.54
N CYS A 484 -5.88 21.17 9.34
CA CYS A 484 -4.44 21.38 9.16
C CYS A 484 -3.95 22.60 9.94
N LEU A 485 -4.62 23.74 9.81
CA LEU A 485 -4.20 24.98 10.47
C LEU A 485 -4.42 24.94 11.99
N LEU A 486 -5.50 24.32 12.46
CA LEU A 486 -5.72 24.11 13.89
C LEU A 486 -4.64 23.18 14.49
N LEU A 487 -4.28 22.09 13.80
CA LEU A 487 -3.21 21.19 14.25
C LEU A 487 -1.84 21.87 14.26
N ALA A 488 -1.53 22.72 13.27
CA ALA A 488 -0.33 23.55 13.28
C ALA A 488 -0.35 24.57 14.44
N GLY A 489 -1.53 25.10 14.74
CA GLY A 489 -1.77 26.03 15.85
C GLY A 489 -1.48 25.46 17.23
N LEU A 490 -1.45 24.13 17.40
CA LEU A 490 -1.01 23.49 18.66
C LEU A 490 0.45 23.84 18.99
N TYR A 491 1.26 24.12 17.97
CA TYR A 491 2.69 24.42 18.07
C TYR A 491 3.04 25.90 17.83
N ALA A 492 2.10 26.69 17.30
CA ALA A 492 2.37 28.05 16.82
C ALA A 492 2.26 29.11 17.92
N GLU A 493 3.22 30.03 17.96
CA GLU A 493 3.23 31.13 18.92
C GLU A 493 2.02 32.07 18.67
N GLY A 494 1.11 32.14 19.65
CA GLY A 494 -0.08 32.99 19.62
C GLY A 494 -1.39 32.23 19.41
N LYS A 495 -2.47 32.96 19.11
CA LYS A 495 -3.81 32.41 18.87
C LYS A 495 -4.07 32.20 17.38
N THR A 496 -4.17 30.95 16.95
CA THR A 496 -4.51 30.60 15.56
C THR A 496 -6.03 30.60 15.41
N THR A 497 -6.53 31.31 14.41
CA THR A 497 -7.97 31.49 14.15
C THR A 497 -8.28 31.18 12.69
N VAL A 498 -9.27 30.34 12.45
CA VAL A 498 -9.73 29.97 11.10
C VAL A 498 -11.20 30.35 10.96
N THR A 499 -11.53 31.04 9.87
CA THR A 499 -12.91 31.43 9.52
C THR A 499 -13.33 30.70 8.26
N GLU A 500 -14.46 30.00 8.29
CA GLU A 500 -14.98 29.24 7.16
C GLU A 500 -16.04 30.03 6.38
N PRO A 501 -16.06 29.99 5.04
CA PRO A 501 -17.08 30.68 4.24
C PRO A 501 -18.45 29.98 4.31
N ALA A 502 -18.47 28.69 4.64
CA ALA A 502 -19.66 27.90 4.90
C ALA A 502 -19.33 26.82 5.96
N PRO A 503 -20.32 26.32 6.73
CA PRO A 503 -20.09 25.28 7.73
C PRO A 503 -19.42 24.05 7.12
N THR A 504 -18.38 23.55 7.78
CA THR A 504 -17.78 22.25 7.46
C THR A 504 -17.74 21.36 8.69
N ARG A 505 -17.35 20.10 8.49
CA ARG A 505 -17.18 19.11 9.57
C ARG A 505 -16.33 19.69 10.72
N ASP A 506 -16.79 19.52 11.96
CA ASP A 506 -16.16 20.05 13.18
C ASP A 506 -15.48 18.97 14.06
N HIS A 507 -15.21 17.79 13.49
CA HIS A 507 -14.61 16.65 14.21
C HIS A 507 -13.26 16.99 14.85
N THR A 508 -12.44 17.86 14.24
CA THR A 508 -11.15 18.26 14.84
C THR A 508 -11.37 19.03 16.12
N GLU A 509 -12.28 20.00 16.09
CA GLU A 509 -12.61 20.86 17.21
C GLU A 509 -13.24 20.07 18.36
N ARG A 510 -14.18 19.16 18.05
CA ARG A 510 -14.80 18.27 19.04
C ARG A 510 -13.78 17.36 19.70
N MET A 511 -12.96 16.68 18.88
CA MET A 511 -11.98 15.74 19.43
C MET A 511 -10.87 16.45 20.19
N LEU A 512 -10.37 17.60 19.73
CA LEU A 512 -9.42 18.40 20.51
C LEU A 512 -9.95 18.73 21.90
N ARG A 513 -11.22 19.17 22.01
CA ARG A 513 -11.88 19.38 23.31
C ARG A 513 -12.02 18.08 24.11
N GLY A 514 -12.35 16.97 23.46
CA GLY A 514 -12.44 15.64 24.08
C GLY A 514 -11.11 15.14 24.66
N PHE A 515 -9.99 15.51 24.04
CA PHE A 515 -8.63 15.28 24.55
C PHE A 515 -8.16 16.37 25.54
N GLY A 516 -9.05 17.26 25.99
CA GLY A 516 -8.74 18.29 26.99
C GLY A 516 -8.08 19.56 26.44
N TYR A 517 -7.98 19.73 25.12
CA TYR A 517 -7.42 20.93 24.51
C TYR A 517 -8.48 22.01 24.32
N ALA A 518 -8.20 23.24 24.76
CA ALA A 518 -9.14 24.35 24.63
C ALA A 518 -9.28 24.81 23.17
N VAL A 519 -10.50 24.70 22.63
CA VAL A 519 -10.87 25.19 21.29
C VAL A 519 -12.15 26.01 21.40
N GLU A 520 -12.05 27.28 21.04
CA GLU A 520 -13.20 28.19 20.94
C GLU A 520 -13.84 28.05 19.55
N SER A 521 -15.15 27.88 19.49
CA SER A 521 -15.90 27.85 18.25
C SER A 521 -17.13 28.76 18.36
N ASN A 522 -17.24 29.75 17.48
CA ASN A 522 -18.34 30.70 17.43
C ASN A 522 -18.77 30.93 15.97
N GLY A 523 -19.92 30.38 15.59
CA GLY A 523 -20.40 30.40 14.21
C GLY A 523 -19.35 29.80 13.25
N PRO A 524 -18.92 30.52 12.21
CA PRO A 524 -17.93 30.03 11.24
C PRO A 524 -16.48 30.12 11.73
N VAL A 525 -16.22 30.59 12.96
CA VAL A 525 -14.88 30.85 13.47
C VAL A 525 -14.48 29.76 14.48
N ALA A 526 -13.33 29.12 14.24
CA ALA A 526 -12.68 28.22 15.18
C ALA A 526 -11.30 28.76 15.55
N SER A 527 -10.94 28.74 16.84
CA SER A 527 -9.63 29.22 17.29
C SER A 527 -9.06 28.42 18.46
N LEU A 528 -7.73 28.36 18.51
CA LEU A 528 -6.98 27.75 19.61
C LEU A 528 -5.63 28.44 19.78
N GLN A 529 -4.98 28.19 20.91
CA GLN A 529 -3.68 28.74 21.25
C GLN A 529 -2.71 27.62 21.66
N SER A 530 -1.44 27.76 21.33
CA SER A 530 -0.38 26.82 21.74
C SER A 530 -0.17 26.81 23.26
N GLY A 531 0.48 25.77 23.77
CA GLY A 531 0.83 25.65 25.20
C GLY A 531 -0.17 24.87 26.04
N GLY A 532 -1.23 24.34 25.41
CA GLY A 532 -2.08 23.32 26.01
C GLY A 532 -1.43 21.95 26.01
N LYS A 533 -2.13 20.97 26.57
CA LYS A 533 -1.76 19.55 26.57
C LYS A 533 -2.94 18.73 26.08
N LEU A 534 -2.64 17.61 25.43
CA LEU A 534 -3.63 16.58 25.10
C LEU A 534 -3.54 15.49 26.18
N THR A 535 -4.67 15.12 26.76
CA THR A 535 -4.77 14.06 27.78
C THR A 535 -5.41 12.83 27.16
N ALA A 536 -4.78 11.67 27.34
CA ALA A 536 -5.29 10.44 26.77
C ALA A 536 -6.66 10.07 27.37
N THR A 537 -7.50 9.43 26.56
CA THR A 537 -8.89 9.12 26.93
C THR A 537 -9.40 7.87 26.20
N ARG A 538 -10.62 7.44 26.52
CA ARG A 538 -11.31 6.40 25.74
C ARG A 538 -12.17 7.05 24.66
N ILE A 539 -12.07 6.53 23.43
CA ILE A 539 -12.83 6.97 22.27
C ILE A 539 -13.61 5.80 21.72
N GLU A 540 -14.93 5.90 21.77
CA GLU A 540 -15.78 5.05 20.95
C GLU A 540 -16.11 5.81 19.67
N VAL A 541 -15.63 5.31 18.53
CA VAL A 541 -15.85 5.90 17.22
C VAL A 541 -17.29 5.61 16.78
N PRO A 542 -18.11 6.65 16.51
CA PRO A 542 -19.46 6.48 15.98
C PRO A 542 -19.47 5.75 14.64
N ALA A 543 -20.55 5.02 14.35
CA ALA A 543 -20.74 4.41 13.04
C ALA A 543 -20.88 5.51 11.96
N ASP A 544 -20.22 5.34 10.81
CA ASP A 544 -20.12 6.37 9.79
C ASP A 544 -21.47 6.64 9.12
N ILE A 545 -21.96 7.87 9.21
CA ILE A 545 -23.18 8.29 8.51
C ILE A 545 -23.05 8.23 6.99
N SER A 546 -21.84 8.40 6.44
CA SER A 546 -21.60 8.20 5.00
C SER A 546 -21.81 6.74 4.58
N SER A 547 -21.47 5.79 5.45
CA SER A 547 -21.73 4.36 5.20
C SER A 547 -23.19 4.02 5.47
N ALA A 548 -23.77 4.59 6.54
CA ALA A 548 -25.18 4.44 6.89
C ALA A 548 -26.11 4.97 5.79
N ALA A 549 -25.71 6.01 5.06
CA ALA A 549 -26.47 6.62 3.98
C ALA A 549 -26.92 5.62 2.90
N PHE A 550 -26.07 4.63 2.57
CA PHE A 550 -26.44 3.58 1.61
C PHE A 550 -27.64 2.76 2.08
N PHE A 551 -27.68 2.44 3.37
CA PHE A 551 -28.77 1.67 3.96
C PHE A 551 -30.00 2.54 4.29
N LEU A 552 -29.80 3.82 4.63
CA LEU A 552 -30.88 4.78 4.77
C LEU A 552 -31.66 4.92 3.46
N VAL A 553 -30.97 5.11 2.34
CA VAL A 553 -31.61 5.18 1.02
C VAL A 553 -32.20 3.83 0.65
N ALA A 554 -31.44 2.73 0.79
CA ALA A 554 -31.91 1.39 0.45
C ALA A 554 -33.23 1.03 1.15
N ALA A 555 -33.33 1.26 2.46
CA ALA A 555 -34.53 0.99 3.22
C ALA A 555 -35.68 1.97 2.88
N SER A 556 -35.35 3.22 2.54
CA SER A 556 -36.35 4.22 2.13
C SER A 556 -37.01 3.86 0.80
N ILE A 557 -36.23 3.38 -0.19
CA ILE A 557 -36.74 3.09 -1.54
C ILE A 557 -37.34 1.70 -1.69
N ALA A 558 -36.93 0.72 -0.87
CA ALA A 558 -37.41 -0.65 -0.94
C ALA A 558 -38.71 -0.84 -0.14
N GLU A 559 -39.81 -1.16 -0.82
CA GLU A 559 -41.13 -1.30 -0.22
C GLU A 559 -41.16 -2.41 0.86
N GLY A 560 -41.83 -2.11 1.98
CA GLY A 560 -41.95 -3.05 3.11
C GLY A 560 -40.66 -3.27 3.90
N SER A 561 -39.70 -2.34 3.80
CA SER A 561 -38.47 -2.37 4.61
C SER A 561 -38.66 -1.69 5.97
N GLU A 562 -38.00 -2.23 6.99
CA GLU A 562 -37.79 -1.59 8.30
C GLU A 562 -36.40 -1.99 8.81
N LEU A 563 -35.49 -1.02 8.90
CA LEU A 563 -34.10 -1.23 9.31
C LEU A 563 -33.75 -0.30 10.46
N VAL A 564 -32.98 -0.81 11.42
CA VAL A 564 -32.32 0.03 12.44
C VAL A 564 -30.82 0.03 12.21
N LEU A 565 -30.25 1.21 12.01
CA LEU A 565 -28.81 1.45 11.93
C LEU A 565 -28.33 1.92 13.29
N GLU A 566 -27.55 1.09 13.97
CA GLU A 566 -27.16 1.33 15.36
C GLU A 566 -25.97 2.27 15.47
N HIS A 567 -26.02 3.15 16.47
CA HIS A 567 -24.89 3.97 16.89
C HIS A 567 -24.28 4.84 15.77
N VAL A 568 -25.13 5.40 14.90
CA VAL A 568 -24.70 6.28 13.81
C VAL A 568 -24.36 7.66 14.35
N GLY A 569 -23.23 8.22 13.91
CA GLY A 569 -22.87 9.61 14.19
C GLY A 569 -23.88 10.57 13.57
N ILE A 570 -24.53 11.39 14.40
CA ILE A 570 -25.52 12.39 14.00
C ILE A 570 -24.99 13.81 14.21
N ASN A 571 -23.70 14.01 13.95
CA ASN A 571 -23.09 15.34 14.00
C ASN A 571 -23.84 16.26 13.03
N PRO A 572 -24.36 17.43 13.48
CA PRO A 572 -25.15 18.32 12.62
C PRO A 572 -24.44 18.75 11.33
N THR A 573 -23.11 18.72 11.31
CA THR A 573 -22.31 19.02 10.12
C THR A 573 -22.25 17.88 9.09
N ARG A 574 -22.95 16.76 9.36
CA ARG A 574 -22.97 15.52 8.58
C ARG A 574 -24.35 14.93 8.34
N THR A 575 -25.41 15.47 8.96
CA THR A 575 -26.77 14.91 8.90
C THR A 575 -27.55 15.29 7.67
N GLY A 576 -26.96 16.01 6.70
CA GLY A 576 -27.68 16.51 5.53
C GLY A 576 -28.43 15.43 4.75
N VAL A 577 -27.91 14.19 4.69
CA VAL A 577 -28.61 13.06 4.07
C VAL A 577 -29.94 12.71 4.76
N ILE A 578 -30.00 12.80 6.10
CA ILE A 578 -31.21 12.54 6.88
C ILE A 578 -32.23 13.64 6.59
N ASP A 579 -31.79 14.90 6.58
CA ASP A 579 -32.64 16.06 6.37
C ASP A 579 -33.20 16.08 4.94
N ILE A 580 -32.37 15.80 3.94
CA ILE A 580 -32.78 15.67 2.53
C ILE A 580 -33.78 14.52 2.37
N LEU A 581 -33.52 13.33 2.92
CA LEU A 581 -34.46 12.21 2.81
C LEU A 581 -35.79 12.52 3.47
N ARG A 582 -35.80 13.22 4.61
CA ARG A 582 -37.04 13.67 5.26
C ARG A 582 -37.80 14.69 4.41
N LEU A 583 -37.12 15.64 3.79
CA LEU A 583 -37.73 16.60 2.85
C LEU A 583 -38.34 15.88 1.63
N MET A 584 -37.71 14.80 1.16
CA MET A 584 -38.26 13.92 0.13
C MET A 584 -39.44 13.06 0.63
N GLY A 585 -39.74 13.04 1.94
CA GLY A 585 -40.84 12.26 2.52
C GLY A 585 -40.44 10.89 3.09
N GLY A 586 -39.16 10.65 3.35
CA GLY A 586 -38.66 9.44 4.00
C GLY A 586 -39.09 9.32 5.47
N ASP A 587 -39.39 8.10 5.92
CA ASP A 587 -39.70 7.78 7.33
C ASP A 587 -38.40 7.41 8.06
N ILE A 588 -37.78 8.41 8.70
CA ILE A 588 -36.55 8.25 9.48
C ILE A 588 -36.73 8.84 10.87
N THR A 589 -36.59 8.01 11.91
CA THR A 589 -36.65 8.40 13.32
C THR A 589 -35.31 8.19 14.03
N LEU A 590 -34.90 9.17 14.84
CA LEU A 590 -33.70 9.07 15.68
C LEU A 590 -34.09 8.55 17.06
N GLU A 591 -33.56 7.38 17.42
CA GLU A 591 -33.74 6.70 18.70
C GLU A 591 -32.43 6.75 19.51
N ASN A 592 -32.51 6.59 20.84
CA ASN A 592 -31.33 6.45 21.71
C ASN A 592 -30.22 7.51 21.54
N GLN A 593 -30.64 8.77 21.33
CA GLN A 593 -29.72 9.91 21.17
C GLN A 593 -28.87 10.11 22.43
N ARG A 594 -27.55 10.19 22.25
CA ARG A 594 -26.58 10.40 23.32
C ARG A 594 -25.31 11.03 22.77
N GLU A 595 -24.41 11.43 23.66
CA GLU A 595 -23.08 11.92 23.30
C GLU A 595 -22.02 10.88 23.69
N VAL A 596 -21.07 10.62 22.78
CA VAL A 596 -19.96 9.68 22.96
C VAL A 596 -18.69 10.34 22.45
N GLY A 597 -17.73 10.58 23.35
CA GLY A 597 -16.46 11.23 22.99
C GLY A 597 -16.61 12.65 22.40
N GLY A 598 -17.69 13.38 22.76
CA GLY A 598 -18.01 14.70 22.21
C GLY A 598 -18.74 14.68 20.86
N GLU A 599 -19.03 13.51 20.32
CA GLU A 599 -19.81 13.32 19.09
C GLU A 599 -21.22 12.84 19.42
N PRO A 600 -22.27 13.46 18.85
CA PRO A 600 -23.63 13.00 19.05
C PRO A 600 -23.88 11.74 18.21
N VAL A 601 -24.53 10.75 18.81
CA VAL A 601 -24.84 9.46 18.19
C VAL A 601 -26.29 9.07 18.42
N ALA A 602 -26.89 8.33 17.49
CA ALA A 602 -28.25 7.82 17.59
C ALA A 602 -28.39 6.48 16.87
N ASP A 603 -29.43 5.74 17.22
CA ASP A 603 -29.90 4.63 16.39
C ASP A 603 -30.90 5.21 15.37
N LEU A 604 -30.68 4.97 14.08
CA LEU A 604 -31.54 5.46 13.01
C LEU A 604 -32.49 4.35 12.59
N ARG A 605 -33.78 4.50 12.89
CA ARG A 605 -34.80 3.62 12.33
C ARG A 605 -35.34 4.23 11.05
N VAL A 606 -35.32 3.45 9.98
CA VAL A 606 -35.77 3.85 8.65
C VAL A 606 -36.77 2.84 8.11
N ARG A 607 -37.87 3.33 7.53
CA ARG A 607 -38.90 2.50 6.88
C ARG A 607 -39.11 2.87 5.43
N GLY A 608 -39.59 1.90 4.64
CA GLY A 608 -39.95 2.13 3.25
C GLY A 608 -41.00 3.23 3.11
N ALA A 609 -40.75 4.18 2.21
CA ALA A 609 -41.58 5.36 2.01
C ALA A 609 -41.70 5.72 0.52
N LYS A 610 -42.77 6.45 0.16
CA LYS A 610 -42.91 7.05 -1.17
C LYS A 610 -42.22 8.40 -1.18
N LEU A 611 -41.03 8.45 -1.81
CA LEU A 611 -40.25 9.67 -1.92
C LEU A 611 -40.80 10.59 -3.02
N LYS A 612 -40.61 11.90 -2.87
CA LYS A 612 -40.95 12.94 -3.83
C LYS A 612 -39.71 13.74 -4.21
N GLY A 613 -39.66 14.19 -5.46
CA GLY A 613 -38.61 15.07 -5.93
C GLY A 613 -38.68 16.44 -5.26
N ILE A 614 -37.51 17.05 -5.03
CA ILE A 614 -37.36 18.35 -4.36
C ILE A 614 -36.30 19.23 -5.03
N ASP A 615 -36.41 20.54 -4.91
CA ASP A 615 -35.25 21.42 -5.02
C ASP A 615 -34.45 21.30 -3.71
N ILE A 616 -33.24 20.72 -3.77
CA ILE A 616 -32.41 20.50 -2.58
C ILE A 616 -31.90 21.85 -2.07
N PRO A 617 -32.15 22.21 -0.80
CA PRO A 617 -31.64 23.46 -0.23
C PRO A 617 -30.11 23.51 -0.25
N GLU A 618 -29.54 24.60 -0.75
CA GLU A 618 -28.08 24.77 -0.91
C GLU A 618 -27.33 24.68 0.43
N GLU A 619 -27.96 25.07 1.54
CA GLU A 619 -27.38 24.97 2.88
C GLU A 619 -27.14 23.52 3.35
N LEU A 620 -27.83 22.53 2.76
CA LEU A 620 -27.64 21.11 3.06
C LEU A 620 -26.53 20.48 2.21
N VAL A 621 -26.10 21.14 1.13
CA VAL A 621 -25.09 20.60 0.20
C VAL A 621 -23.75 20.33 0.89
N PRO A 622 -23.18 21.24 1.70
CA PRO A 622 -21.94 20.94 2.43
C PRO A 622 -22.09 19.81 3.44
N LEU A 623 -23.32 19.59 3.95
CA LEU A 623 -23.64 18.62 5.01
C LEU A 623 -23.87 17.21 4.47
N ALA A 624 -24.11 17.06 3.17
CA ALA A 624 -24.39 15.80 2.46
C ALA A 624 -23.48 15.56 1.25
N ILE A 625 -22.37 16.31 1.13
CA ILE A 625 -21.55 16.35 -0.09
C ILE A 625 -21.05 14.97 -0.53
N ASP A 626 -20.88 14.05 0.40
CA ASP A 626 -20.36 12.71 0.16
C ASP A 626 -21.49 11.69 -0.05
N GLU A 627 -22.74 12.05 0.26
CA GLU A 627 -23.93 11.22 0.19
C GLU A 627 -24.73 11.42 -1.11
N PHE A 628 -24.40 12.45 -1.89
CA PHE A 628 -25.08 12.73 -3.16
C PHE A 628 -25.14 11.56 -4.14
N PRO A 629 -24.10 10.73 -4.36
CA PRO A 629 -24.22 9.56 -5.23
C PRO A 629 -25.41 8.65 -4.89
N VAL A 630 -25.66 8.40 -3.61
CA VAL A 630 -26.80 7.56 -3.20
C VAL A 630 -28.11 8.36 -3.09
N LEU A 631 -28.06 9.67 -2.80
CA LEU A 631 -29.24 10.54 -2.90
C LEU A 631 -29.74 10.68 -4.34
N PHE A 632 -28.86 10.60 -5.34
CA PHE A 632 -29.28 10.56 -6.75
C PHE A 632 -30.06 9.30 -7.08
N VAL A 633 -29.73 8.17 -6.43
CA VAL A 633 -30.53 6.94 -6.52
C VAL A 633 -31.89 7.11 -5.83
N ALA A 634 -31.93 7.79 -4.68
CA ALA A 634 -33.20 8.15 -4.03
C ALA A 634 -34.06 9.03 -4.94
N ALA A 635 -33.47 10.04 -5.58
CA ALA A 635 -34.12 10.94 -6.53
C ALA A 635 -34.63 10.20 -7.77
N ALA A 636 -33.84 9.28 -8.32
CA ALA A 636 -34.26 8.43 -9.44
C ALA A 636 -35.48 7.55 -9.12
N CYS A 637 -35.68 7.20 -7.85
CA CYS A 637 -36.83 6.42 -7.37
C CYS A 637 -38.01 7.28 -6.90
N ALA A 638 -37.87 8.61 -6.87
CA ALA A 638 -38.88 9.51 -6.32
C ALA A 638 -39.97 9.87 -7.34
N GLU A 639 -41.13 10.34 -6.85
CA GLU A 639 -42.16 10.93 -7.70
C GLU A 639 -41.81 12.39 -8.03
N GLY A 640 -41.60 12.70 -9.31
CA GLY A 640 -41.32 14.05 -9.80
C GLY A 640 -39.83 14.37 -9.96
N ARG A 641 -39.53 15.68 -10.02
CA ARG A 641 -38.19 16.20 -10.33
C ARG A 641 -37.42 16.55 -9.07
N THR A 642 -36.15 16.15 -9.00
CA THR A 642 -35.18 16.61 -8.01
C THR A 642 -34.12 17.49 -8.67
N VAL A 643 -33.74 18.59 -8.03
CA VAL A 643 -32.68 19.49 -8.51
C VAL A 643 -31.64 19.75 -7.44
N LEU A 644 -30.37 19.57 -7.78
CA LEU A 644 -29.21 19.94 -6.99
C LEU A 644 -28.48 21.13 -7.66
N ARG A 645 -28.10 22.13 -6.86
CA ARG A 645 -27.28 23.30 -7.23
C ARG A 645 -26.18 23.53 -6.20
N GLY A 646 -25.16 24.32 -6.53
CA GLY A 646 -24.08 24.71 -5.60
C GLY A 646 -23.18 23.56 -5.12
N ALA A 647 -23.03 22.51 -5.93
CA ALA A 647 -22.31 21.27 -5.63
C ALA A 647 -21.11 21.02 -6.56
N GLU A 648 -20.43 22.08 -7.04
CA GLU A 648 -19.27 22.00 -7.94
C GLU A 648 -18.15 21.10 -7.37
N GLU A 649 -18.03 21.06 -6.04
CA GLU A 649 -17.05 20.27 -5.30
C GLU A 649 -17.20 18.75 -5.54
N LEU A 650 -18.35 18.26 -6.01
CA LEU A 650 -18.55 16.88 -6.44
C LEU A 650 -17.73 16.49 -7.68
N ARG A 651 -17.37 17.47 -8.53
CA ARG A 651 -16.63 17.23 -9.77
C ARG A 651 -15.14 16.94 -9.54
N VAL A 652 -14.61 17.29 -8.36
CA VAL A 652 -13.18 17.22 -8.01
C VAL A 652 -12.88 16.25 -6.87
N LYS A 653 -13.75 15.25 -6.67
CA LYS A 653 -13.58 14.16 -5.71
C LYS A 653 -12.69 13.06 -6.29
N GLU A 654 -12.88 11.80 -5.87
CA GLU A 654 -12.21 10.63 -6.44
C GLU A 654 -12.48 10.49 -7.94
N SER A 655 -13.66 10.92 -8.38
CA SER A 655 -14.11 11.04 -9.77
C SER A 655 -14.93 12.34 -9.93
N ASP A 656 -15.34 12.66 -11.16
CA ASP A 656 -16.44 13.61 -11.36
C ASP A 656 -17.76 12.91 -11.02
N ARG A 657 -18.15 12.98 -9.75
CA ARG A 657 -19.31 12.23 -9.24
C ARG A 657 -20.63 12.65 -9.88
N ILE A 658 -20.74 13.89 -10.33
CA ILE A 658 -21.93 14.37 -11.04
C ILE A 658 -22.04 13.64 -12.38
N GLN A 659 -20.97 13.71 -13.17
CA GLN A 659 -20.99 13.14 -14.51
C GLN A 659 -21.13 11.62 -14.47
N VAL A 660 -20.34 10.93 -13.65
CA VAL A 660 -20.37 9.46 -13.60
C VAL A 660 -21.71 8.92 -13.10
N MET A 661 -22.33 9.57 -12.11
CA MET A 661 -23.67 9.18 -11.68
C MET A 661 -24.73 9.46 -12.75
N ALA A 662 -24.64 10.60 -13.46
CA ALA A 662 -25.55 10.89 -14.57
C ALA A 662 -25.45 9.82 -15.67
N ASP A 663 -24.23 9.48 -16.10
CA ASP A 663 -23.98 8.48 -17.15
C ASP A 663 -24.57 7.11 -16.77
N GLY A 664 -24.34 6.67 -15.53
CA GLY A 664 -24.88 5.40 -15.05
C GLY A 664 -26.40 5.42 -14.87
N LEU A 665 -26.99 6.51 -14.36
CA LEU A 665 -28.45 6.64 -14.24
C LEU A 665 -29.15 6.69 -15.61
N ILE A 666 -28.56 7.39 -16.59
CA ILE A 666 -29.03 7.41 -17.99
C ILE A 666 -28.96 6.00 -18.59
N THR A 667 -27.88 5.27 -18.34
CA THR A 667 -27.72 3.88 -18.77
C THR A 667 -28.81 2.98 -18.18
N LEU A 668 -29.22 3.24 -16.94
CA LEU A 668 -30.33 2.57 -16.26
C LEU A 668 -31.72 3.16 -16.63
N GLY A 669 -31.81 4.01 -17.65
CA GLY A 669 -33.08 4.51 -18.19
C GLY A 669 -33.71 5.69 -17.45
N ILE A 670 -32.97 6.37 -16.57
CA ILE A 670 -33.45 7.56 -15.86
C ILE A 670 -33.09 8.82 -16.65
N GLN A 671 -34.01 9.78 -16.71
CA GLN A 671 -33.74 11.07 -17.31
C GLN A 671 -32.97 11.95 -16.32
N CYS A 672 -31.70 12.23 -16.64
CA CYS A 672 -30.82 13.07 -15.85
C CYS A 672 -30.12 14.11 -16.73
N GLU A 673 -29.96 15.32 -16.20
CA GLU A 673 -29.24 16.42 -16.86
C GLU A 673 -28.18 16.98 -15.89
N PRO A 674 -26.88 16.67 -16.09
CA PRO A 674 -25.82 17.26 -15.28
C PRO A 674 -25.65 18.75 -15.61
N THR A 675 -25.54 19.59 -14.57
CA THR A 675 -25.27 21.04 -14.69
C THR A 675 -23.86 21.35 -14.18
N PRO A 676 -23.25 22.52 -14.48
CA PRO A 676 -21.90 22.85 -13.99
C PRO A 676 -21.72 22.69 -12.48
N ASP A 677 -22.77 23.01 -11.71
CA ASP A 677 -22.81 23.03 -10.25
C ASP A 677 -23.74 21.98 -9.63
N GLY A 678 -24.21 21.00 -10.40
CA GLY A 678 -25.20 20.06 -9.87
C GLY A 678 -25.79 19.12 -10.91
N ILE A 679 -27.04 18.72 -10.70
CA ILE A 679 -27.76 17.77 -11.54
C ILE A 679 -29.28 17.91 -11.38
N ILE A 680 -30.01 17.72 -12.47
CA ILE A 680 -31.47 17.57 -12.49
C ILE A 680 -31.81 16.10 -12.75
N ILE A 681 -32.68 15.51 -11.93
CA ILE A 681 -33.07 14.11 -12.04
C ILE A 681 -34.61 14.03 -12.05
N ASP A 682 -35.17 13.49 -13.12
CA ASP A 682 -36.61 13.19 -13.21
C ASP A 682 -36.81 11.72 -12.78
N GLY A 683 -37.49 11.51 -11.66
CA GLY A 683 -37.69 10.19 -11.08
C GLY A 683 -38.53 9.25 -11.96
N GLY A 684 -38.21 7.96 -11.93
CA GLY A 684 -38.79 6.97 -12.84
C GLY A 684 -38.49 5.52 -12.45
N GLN A 685 -38.59 4.62 -13.43
CA GLN A 685 -38.34 3.19 -13.24
C GLN A 685 -36.92 2.85 -13.69
N LEU A 686 -36.09 2.39 -12.74
CA LEU A 686 -34.73 1.91 -13.05
C LEU A 686 -34.80 0.63 -13.90
N GLY A 687 -34.04 0.62 -14.98
CA GLY A 687 -33.70 -0.53 -15.83
C GLY A 687 -32.65 -1.44 -15.19
N GLY A 688 -32.06 -2.31 -16.01
CA GLY A 688 -30.77 -2.96 -15.71
C GLY A 688 -29.73 -2.53 -16.75
N GLY A 689 -28.48 -2.95 -16.56
CA GLY A 689 -27.40 -2.57 -17.47
C GLY A 689 -26.02 -2.70 -16.85
N GLU A 690 -25.02 -2.20 -17.57
CA GLU A 690 -23.64 -2.13 -17.10
C GLU A 690 -23.27 -0.70 -16.74
N VAL A 691 -22.70 -0.50 -15.56
CA VAL A 691 -22.27 0.81 -15.05
C VAL A 691 -20.84 0.71 -14.52
N HIS A 692 -20.13 1.83 -14.46
CA HIS A 692 -18.74 1.88 -14.03
C HIS A 692 -18.58 2.69 -12.75
N GLY A 693 -17.85 2.14 -11.77
CA GLY A 693 -17.47 2.86 -10.56
C GLY A 693 -16.38 3.91 -10.79
N HIS A 694 -15.57 3.79 -11.85
CA HIS A 694 -14.43 4.66 -12.14
C HIS A 694 -13.45 4.81 -10.96
N GLY A 695 -13.29 3.74 -10.17
CA GLY A 695 -12.50 3.75 -8.95
C GLY A 695 -13.11 4.55 -7.79
N ASP A 696 -14.36 5.00 -7.88
CA ASP A 696 -15.10 5.66 -6.81
C ASP A 696 -16.03 4.66 -6.08
N HIS A 697 -15.65 4.33 -4.85
CA HIS A 697 -16.39 3.40 -4.01
C HIS A 697 -17.85 3.82 -3.79
N ARG A 698 -18.14 5.13 -3.74
CA ARG A 698 -19.49 5.62 -3.47
C ARG A 698 -20.43 5.41 -4.63
N ILE A 699 -19.90 5.46 -5.86
CA ILE A 699 -20.64 5.21 -7.08
C ILE A 699 -21.00 3.73 -7.17
N ALA A 700 -20.02 2.84 -6.95
CA ALA A 700 -20.25 1.39 -6.93
C ALA A 700 -21.31 0.97 -5.89
N MET A 701 -21.23 1.52 -4.68
CA MET A 701 -22.22 1.24 -3.63
C MET A 701 -23.59 1.86 -3.94
N ALA A 702 -23.64 3.07 -4.53
CA ALA A 702 -24.90 3.69 -4.93
C ALA A 702 -25.64 2.85 -5.99
N PHE A 703 -24.94 2.38 -7.04
CA PHE A 703 -25.57 1.50 -8.04
C PHE A 703 -25.94 0.12 -7.49
N SER A 704 -25.23 -0.36 -6.46
CA SER A 704 -25.64 -1.57 -5.74
C SER A 704 -27.00 -1.36 -5.04
N VAL A 705 -27.21 -0.18 -4.43
CA VAL A 705 -28.49 0.21 -3.83
C VAL A 705 -29.59 0.39 -4.89
N ALA A 706 -29.25 0.95 -6.05
CA ALA A 706 -30.19 1.16 -7.16
C ALA A 706 -30.87 -0.15 -7.62
N SER A 707 -30.17 -1.29 -7.51
CA SER A 707 -30.70 -2.60 -7.86
C SER A 707 -32.01 -2.97 -7.14
N LEU A 708 -32.25 -2.45 -5.93
CA LEU A 708 -33.47 -2.71 -5.17
C LEU A 708 -34.75 -2.30 -5.92
N ARG A 709 -34.64 -1.31 -6.82
CA ARG A 709 -35.75 -0.79 -7.63
C ARG A 709 -35.53 -0.97 -9.13
N ALA A 710 -34.48 -1.66 -9.53
CA ALA A 710 -34.20 -2.03 -10.91
C ALA A 710 -35.16 -3.10 -11.42
N SER A 711 -35.45 -3.08 -12.72
CA SER A 711 -36.26 -4.12 -13.40
C SER A 711 -35.42 -5.29 -13.93
N ALA A 712 -34.09 -5.14 -14.01
CA ALA A 712 -33.15 -6.16 -14.44
C ALA A 712 -31.81 -6.01 -13.67
N PRO A 713 -30.92 -7.02 -13.69
CA PRO A 713 -29.64 -6.94 -12.99
C PRO A 713 -28.77 -5.77 -13.43
N ILE A 714 -27.98 -5.25 -12.49
CA ILE A 714 -26.97 -4.22 -12.72
C ILE A 714 -25.59 -4.85 -12.53
N ARG A 715 -24.75 -4.77 -13.57
CA ARG A 715 -23.35 -5.17 -13.50
C ARG A 715 -22.50 -3.92 -13.29
N ILE A 716 -21.75 -3.88 -12.19
CA ILE A 716 -21.03 -2.70 -11.73
C ILE A 716 -19.53 -2.99 -11.82
N HIS A 717 -18.84 -2.30 -12.71
CA HIS A 717 -17.40 -2.43 -12.92
C HIS A 717 -16.61 -1.55 -11.94
N ASP A 718 -15.30 -1.82 -11.78
CA ASP A 718 -14.36 -1.07 -10.94
C ASP A 718 -14.69 -1.02 -9.44
N CYS A 719 -15.17 -2.11 -8.85
CA CYS A 719 -15.64 -2.17 -7.46
C CYS A 719 -14.54 -2.39 -6.41
N ALA A 720 -13.27 -2.56 -6.81
CA ALA A 720 -12.17 -2.91 -5.89
C ALA A 720 -12.00 -1.88 -4.76
N ASN A 721 -12.27 -0.61 -5.03
CA ASN A 721 -12.11 0.46 -4.06
C ASN A 721 -13.19 0.47 -2.96
N VAL A 722 -14.28 -0.31 -3.09
CA VAL A 722 -15.29 -0.43 -2.02
C VAL A 722 -14.65 -0.95 -0.73
N ALA A 723 -13.79 -1.96 -0.84
CA ALA A 723 -13.12 -2.54 0.32
C ALA A 723 -12.18 -1.56 1.05
N THR A 724 -11.71 -0.50 0.38
CA THR A 724 -10.82 0.50 1.01
C THR A 724 -11.53 1.37 2.04
N SER A 725 -12.84 1.59 1.86
CA SER A 725 -13.65 2.49 2.70
C SER A 725 -14.75 1.77 3.47
N PHE A 726 -15.29 0.67 2.93
CA PHE A 726 -16.37 -0.11 3.55
C PHE A 726 -16.15 -1.63 3.39
N PRO A 727 -15.17 -2.21 4.13
CA PRO A 727 -14.69 -3.58 3.91
C PRO A 727 -15.76 -4.68 3.96
N ASN A 728 -16.78 -4.51 4.80
CA ASN A 728 -17.85 -5.48 5.01
C ASN A 728 -19.15 -5.13 4.27
N PHE A 729 -19.09 -4.28 3.23
CA PHE A 729 -20.27 -3.82 2.47
C PHE A 729 -21.16 -4.98 2.01
N LEU A 730 -20.59 -5.91 1.23
CA LEU A 730 -21.34 -7.03 0.64
C LEU A 730 -21.93 -7.95 1.72
N ALA A 731 -21.21 -8.14 2.83
CA ALA A 731 -21.70 -8.94 3.95
C ALA A 731 -22.93 -8.28 4.61
N LEU A 732 -22.87 -6.97 4.87
CA LEU A 732 -24.01 -6.23 5.40
C LEU A 732 -25.18 -6.16 4.41
N CYS A 733 -24.90 -6.01 3.11
CA CYS A 733 -25.91 -6.11 2.06
C CYS A 733 -26.65 -7.45 2.12
N ALA A 734 -25.92 -8.56 2.16
CA ALA A 734 -26.51 -9.89 2.24
C ALA A 734 -27.32 -10.09 3.54
N GLU A 735 -26.81 -9.60 4.67
CA GLU A 735 -27.46 -9.68 5.98
C GLU A 735 -28.84 -8.99 5.98
N VAL A 736 -28.92 -7.78 5.40
CA VAL A 736 -30.18 -7.02 5.42
C VAL A 736 -31.10 -7.32 4.25
N GLY A 737 -30.63 -8.00 3.19
CA GLY A 737 -31.46 -8.41 2.06
C GLY A 737 -31.27 -7.62 0.75
N ILE A 738 -30.14 -6.94 0.58
CA ILE A 738 -29.68 -6.41 -0.71
C ILE A 738 -28.93 -7.53 -1.45
N ARG A 739 -29.41 -7.92 -2.62
CA ARG A 739 -28.84 -9.03 -3.39
C ARG A 739 -27.71 -8.56 -4.30
N VAL A 740 -26.53 -8.36 -3.73
CA VAL A 740 -25.31 -7.98 -4.46
C VAL A 740 -24.13 -8.87 -4.05
N ALA A 741 -23.33 -9.30 -5.03
CA ALA A 741 -22.15 -10.14 -4.79
C ALA A 741 -21.04 -9.83 -5.80
N GLU A 742 -19.81 -10.25 -5.50
CA GLU A 742 -18.73 -10.30 -6.49
C GLU A 742 -19.10 -11.29 -7.61
N GLU A 743 -18.91 -10.87 -8.85
CA GLU A 743 -19.19 -11.73 -9.99
C GLU A 743 -18.30 -12.98 -9.98
N GLY A 744 -18.91 -14.16 -10.16
CA GLY A 744 -18.23 -15.46 -10.03
C GLY A 744 -18.20 -16.05 -8.61
N LYS A 745 -18.65 -15.30 -7.60
CA LYS A 745 -18.98 -15.80 -6.24
C LYS A 745 -20.49 -15.78 -5.94
N SER A 746 -21.28 -15.25 -6.87
CA SER A 746 -22.74 -15.10 -6.83
C SER A 746 -23.51 -16.40 -6.96
#